data_AF-A0A7Z9Y7A3-F1
#
_entry.id   AF-A0A7Z9Y7A3-F1
#
_cell.length_a   1.000
_cell.length_b   1.000
_cell.length_c   1.000
_cell.angle_alpha   90.00
_cell.angle_beta   90.00
_cell.angle_gamma   90.00
#
_symmetry.space_group_name_H-M   'P 1'
#
loop_
_entity.id
_entity.type
_entity.pdbx_description
1 polymer ?
#
loop_
_entity_poly.entity_id
_entity_poly.type
_entity_poly.pdbx_seq_one_letter_code
_entity_poly.pdbx_strand_id
1 'polypeptide(L)'
;MQRRCKISYVIAFLIGLLVSFASSQQKAYDATLWRGGVLDTDVVKVGERSIRWEQAESSAITLSFERPRDWSGFSAISFWMHSKRATNSAFMLIISSENDRTEGGDYYFLRIKLDWTGWKHFLVPFREMGIAREPIGWQKIDRVTFTASGWGNNPNPEAVLHLDGFKVIRISEQKREGPSMSDEELFKSLDLDMPQLKAVREAVLKGDYTLAKRALAEHIRRRRWPRWFFDWRDHPFLGVKVPPPQADKNPEGWDYYHLFLTIDWDGWKRFRFKKEEFSPTRDPIGWSWIRYIMFSAVGWNLKPDPQTTLYLDEIRLVGKRGSVTICDFESESPPFEGVERTDEISKGGRFSGRWADHPVNPRIRCWKIPHDWSDFDYLEFWIYSEKATNSRLILVLDSDLPKPPRDAEDYVHKRFTWNYGNRPWTVQFEGRIDWSANPTEGEARTHLWNEALNRHFHFQKLAQAYWKTGYERYAEALAEQWMDWIKSNPPPLASSGNQAPGGCYAWQTLTTGIRLERTWPDALYRCLGSPAFTDEVVVTIMKSVADQARHLVKWPTSRNWLTEESMGLFTAGMLFPEFKDAKSWRHTAIERLYRQLDEEVYPDGMEDELAAGYNNWVVSNMCNLIERAKMNGLEDEIPTDFKEKLEKMFNYLLYAMMPNGAIPGLNDSGNADVRGLLMRGYRLFPHREDFLFGATLGEKGRRPEYTSYAFPYTGHYIMRSGWGRDAVYLLFDSGPFGSGHQHEDKLHFVLWAYGGQLVLDPGNYSYDRSRWRRYIITTPAHNTIMLDGKGQNRRRRRETWVRPKPWDKPKPQGDNALWVSEPSFDFARGRYESGYGDRNEIDVSHTRRILFVKPDYFIIQDTLTPADNAEHTYDSLFHLDTEEAILDERRLKVETKKDKGSNLAIIPLLDGDLKARIVKGERDPVQGWANHPWRPIPTAIYTKRGDGVIRFLYLLYPLREGERDPVLSLEPLPLRPSDASALAAVIRFSDGRVDYVLFNDSPGREVEFAGFTTKAEAMYVREDKEGEIRAKFETP
;
A
#
# COMPACT_ATOMS: atom_id res chain seq x y z
N MET A 1 27.56 -31.37 -23.97
CA MET A 1 27.00 -32.32 -24.96
C MET A 1 25.50 -32.44 -24.68
N GLN A 2 24.63 -31.86 -25.51
CA GLN A 2 23.84 -32.57 -26.54
C GLN A 2 23.10 -33.81 -25.98
N ARG A 3 21.78 -34.03 -26.12
CA ARG A 3 20.74 -33.44 -26.99
C ARG A 3 19.36 -34.04 -26.60
N ARG A 4 18.32 -33.19 -26.67
CA ARG A 4 17.02 -33.32 -27.39
C ARG A 4 16.03 -34.46 -27.08
N CYS A 5 14.77 -34.03 -26.87
CA CYS A 5 13.51 -34.39 -27.56
C CYS A 5 12.35 -34.32 -26.54
N LYS A 6 11.20 -33.64 -26.70
CA LYS A 6 10.44 -33.11 -27.85
C LYS A 6 9.54 -31.96 -27.34
N ILE A 7 9.57 -30.80 -27.99
CA ILE A 7 8.43 -29.86 -28.05
C ILE A 7 8.14 -29.65 -29.53
N SER A 8 7.35 -30.56 -30.07
CA SER A 8 6.62 -30.40 -31.32
C SER A 8 5.23 -30.88 -30.98
N TYR A 9 4.24 -29.98 -30.95
CA TYR A 9 2.78 -30.21 -31.16
C TYR A 9 1.94 -29.09 -30.52
N VAL A 10 2.10 -27.84 -30.94
CA VAL A 10 1.02 -26.81 -30.83
C VAL A 10 1.00 -25.82 -32.02
N ILE A 11 1.94 -25.86 -32.97
CA ILE A 11 2.02 -24.83 -34.02
C ILE A 11 1.11 -25.09 -35.25
N ALA A 12 0.48 -26.26 -35.37
CA ALA A 12 -0.27 -26.60 -36.58
C ALA A 12 -1.76 -26.18 -36.58
N PHE A 13 -2.41 -25.93 -35.43
CA PHE A 13 -3.88 -25.82 -35.40
C PHE A 13 -4.43 -24.37 -35.42
N LEU A 14 -3.61 -23.36 -35.11
CA LEU A 14 -4.05 -21.95 -35.09
C LEU A 14 -3.88 -21.22 -36.44
N ILE A 15 -3.17 -21.81 -37.39
CA ILE A 15 -2.90 -21.18 -38.70
C ILE A 15 -4.10 -21.35 -39.67
N GLY A 16 -4.92 -22.39 -39.48
CA GLY A 16 -6.04 -22.70 -40.38
C GLY A 16 -7.24 -21.75 -40.30
N LEU A 17 -7.57 -21.20 -39.12
CA LEU A 17 -8.80 -20.40 -38.97
C LEU A 17 -8.62 -18.88 -39.16
N LEU A 18 -7.41 -18.33 -38.99
CA LEU A 18 -7.18 -16.89 -39.15
C LEU A 18 -6.85 -16.46 -40.59
N VAL A 19 -6.44 -17.39 -41.45
CA VAL A 19 -6.19 -17.10 -42.87
C VAL A 19 -7.49 -17.02 -43.68
N SER A 20 -8.60 -17.60 -43.20
CA SER A 20 -9.88 -17.65 -43.94
C SER A 20 -10.73 -16.37 -43.87
N PHE A 21 -10.40 -15.39 -43.03
CA PHE A 21 -11.22 -14.17 -42.87
C PHE A 21 -10.49 -12.87 -43.21
N ALA A 22 -9.28 -12.94 -43.76
CA ALA A 22 -8.63 -11.79 -44.39
C ALA A 22 -9.10 -11.62 -45.85
N SER A 23 -10.42 -11.44 -46.06
CA SER A 23 -10.95 -11.07 -47.38
C SER A 23 -10.86 -9.56 -47.61
N SER A 24 -9.63 -9.07 -47.74
CA SER A 24 -9.31 -7.99 -48.68
C SER A 24 -7.80 -8.04 -48.92
N GLN A 25 -7.41 -8.32 -50.16
CA GLN A 25 -6.03 -8.31 -50.60
C GLN A 25 -5.36 -6.98 -50.26
N GLN A 26 -4.45 -6.99 -49.28
CA GLN A 26 -3.50 -5.90 -49.10
C GLN A 26 -2.10 -6.47 -49.16
N LYS A 27 -1.38 -6.14 -50.24
CA LYS A 27 -0.02 -6.63 -50.49
C LYS A 27 0.92 -6.08 -49.41
N ALA A 28 1.78 -6.94 -48.89
CA ALA A 28 2.88 -6.51 -48.03
C ALA A 28 3.78 -5.51 -48.78
N TYR A 29 4.40 -4.61 -48.04
CA TYR A 29 5.46 -3.77 -48.58
C TYR A 29 6.65 -4.65 -48.94
N ASP A 30 7.11 -4.51 -50.18
CA ASP A 30 8.21 -5.29 -50.71
C ASP A 30 9.52 -4.99 -49.96
N ALA A 31 10.30 -6.03 -49.65
CA ALA A 31 11.59 -5.91 -48.98
C ALA A 31 12.57 -4.98 -49.72
N THR A 32 12.45 -4.85 -51.05
CA THR A 32 13.24 -3.94 -51.90
C THR A 32 13.06 -2.46 -51.57
N LEU A 33 11.97 -2.10 -50.89
CA LEU A 33 11.69 -0.71 -50.49
C LEU A 33 12.43 -0.31 -49.21
N TRP A 34 12.99 -1.27 -48.48
CA TRP A 34 13.73 -1.02 -47.25
C TRP A 34 15.18 -0.65 -47.55
N ARG A 35 15.65 0.44 -46.94
CA ARG A 35 17.04 0.93 -46.99
C ARG A 35 17.77 0.55 -45.71
N GLY A 36 19.11 0.43 -45.77
CA GLY A 36 19.95 0.15 -44.60
C GLY A 36 20.14 -1.33 -44.26
N GLY A 37 19.67 -2.23 -45.13
CA GLY A 37 19.84 -3.68 -45.02
C GLY A 37 20.16 -4.30 -46.38
N VAL A 38 20.38 -5.61 -46.40
CA VAL A 38 20.71 -6.39 -47.61
C VAL A 38 19.58 -7.38 -47.89
N LEU A 39 19.17 -7.50 -49.15
CA LEU A 39 18.15 -8.50 -49.53
C LEU A 39 18.68 -9.91 -49.31
N ASP A 40 17.84 -10.79 -48.77
CA ASP A 40 18.18 -12.17 -48.46
C ASP A 40 17.11 -13.11 -49.04
N THR A 41 17.56 -14.13 -49.77
CA THR A 41 16.71 -15.14 -50.40
C THR A 41 16.73 -16.48 -49.67
N ASP A 42 17.62 -16.66 -48.70
CA ASP A 42 17.79 -17.91 -47.96
C ASP A 42 16.93 -17.91 -46.69
N VAL A 43 16.81 -16.76 -46.02
CA VAL A 43 16.00 -16.60 -44.81
C VAL A 43 14.74 -15.79 -45.12
N VAL A 44 13.74 -16.45 -45.68
CA VAL A 44 12.48 -15.84 -46.13
C VAL A 44 11.29 -16.47 -45.42
N LYS A 45 10.30 -15.66 -45.04
CA LYS A 45 9.05 -16.11 -44.42
C LYS A 45 7.87 -16.03 -45.37
N VAL A 46 7.78 -14.96 -46.16
CA VAL A 46 6.67 -14.71 -47.09
C VAL A 46 7.22 -14.13 -48.39
N GLY A 47 6.81 -14.67 -49.54
CA GLY A 47 7.29 -14.23 -50.84
C GLY A 47 8.67 -14.80 -51.19
N GLU A 48 9.46 -14.06 -51.97
CA GLU A 48 10.74 -14.52 -52.54
C GLU A 48 11.99 -14.04 -51.78
N ARG A 49 11.86 -12.98 -50.97
CA ARG A 49 13.00 -12.30 -50.34
C ARG A 49 12.59 -11.57 -49.06
N SER A 50 13.49 -11.51 -48.08
CA SER A 50 13.38 -10.68 -46.87
C SER A 50 14.46 -9.59 -46.87
N ILE A 51 14.40 -8.64 -45.93
CA ILE A 51 15.48 -7.67 -45.71
C ILE A 51 16.29 -8.07 -44.47
N ARG A 52 17.56 -8.44 -44.69
CA ARG A 52 18.53 -8.73 -43.64
C ARG A 52 19.12 -7.43 -43.09
N TRP A 53 18.95 -7.23 -41.79
CA TRP A 53 19.47 -6.11 -41.03
C TRP A 53 20.53 -6.61 -40.04
N GLU A 54 21.79 -6.28 -40.33
CA GLU A 54 22.92 -6.53 -39.45
C GLU A 54 23.25 -5.24 -38.69
N GLN A 55 23.05 -5.24 -37.37
CA GLN A 55 23.24 -4.04 -36.57
C GLN A 55 24.71 -3.57 -36.52
N ALA A 56 25.66 -4.47 -36.82
CA ALA A 56 27.07 -4.13 -37.00
C ALA A 56 27.32 -3.22 -38.21
N GLU A 57 26.53 -3.39 -39.28
CA GLU A 57 26.73 -2.72 -40.56
C GLU A 57 25.85 -1.47 -40.71
N SER A 58 24.64 -1.51 -40.14
CA SER A 58 23.74 -0.35 -40.10
C SER A 58 22.97 -0.30 -38.80
N SER A 59 22.95 0.86 -38.17
CA SER A 59 22.16 1.06 -36.94
C SER A 59 20.65 1.13 -37.18
N ALA A 60 20.18 1.17 -38.43
CA ALA A 60 18.77 1.20 -38.76
C ALA A 60 18.42 0.62 -40.15
N ILE A 61 17.20 0.09 -40.28
CA ILE A 61 16.54 -0.10 -41.58
C ILE A 61 15.31 0.80 -41.67
N THR A 62 15.11 1.40 -42.84
CA THR A 62 14.06 2.41 -43.04
C THR A 62 13.28 2.15 -44.32
N LEU A 63 11.95 2.19 -44.20
CA LEU A 63 11.00 2.29 -45.30
C LEU A 63 10.54 3.75 -45.38
N SER A 64 10.98 4.48 -46.40
CA SER A 64 10.57 5.88 -46.63
C SER A 64 9.53 5.96 -47.74
N PHE A 65 8.59 6.89 -47.62
CA PHE A 65 7.58 7.14 -48.65
C PHE A 65 7.89 8.45 -49.39
N GLU A 66 7.85 8.42 -50.73
CA GLU A 66 8.02 9.63 -51.55
C GLU A 66 6.94 10.69 -51.29
N ARG A 67 5.74 10.23 -50.89
CA ARG A 67 4.65 11.06 -50.36
C ARG A 67 4.13 10.41 -49.09
N PRO A 68 3.76 11.19 -48.05
CA PRO A 68 3.22 10.63 -46.83
C PRO A 68 2.02 9.72 -47.10
N ARG A 69 1.91 8.63 -46.32
CA ARG A 69 0.83 7.66 -46.44
C ARG A 69 -0.27 7.98 -45.45
N ASP A 70 -1.51 7.91 -45.90
CA ASP A 70 -2.67 7.93 -45.03
C ASP A 70 -2.94 6.51 -44.53
N TRP A 71 -2.72 6.30 -43.23
CA TRP A 71 -3.00 5.08 -42.51
C TRP A 71 -4.22 5.18 -41.59
N SER A 72 -4.98 6.27 -41.63
CA SER A 72 -6.14 6.49 -40.75
C SER A 72 -7.24 5.42 -40.88
N GLY A 73 -7.33 4.75 -42.04
CA GLY A 73 -8.24 3.64 -42.29
C GLY A 73 -7.80 2.27 -41.72
N PHE A 74 -6.62 2.19 -41.09
CA PHE A 74 -6.09 0.97 -40.49
C PHE A 74 -6.02 1.05 -38.98
N SER A 75 -5.75 -0.09 -38.34
CA SER A 75 -5.72 -0.18 -36.87
C SER A 75 -4.48 -0.88 -36.32
N ALA A 76 -3.63 -1.47 -37.19
CA ALA A 76 -2.41 -2.15 -36.78
C ALA A 76 -1.40 -2.28 -37.92
N ILE A 77 -0.15 -2.58 -37.55
CA ILE A 77 0.86 -3.16 -38.45
C ILE A 77 1.10 -4.62 -38.10
N SER A 78 1.50 -5.40 -39.11
CA SER A 78 1.88 -6.78 -38.97
C SER A 78 3.14 -7.08 -39.76
N PHE A 79 4.07 -7.81 -39.18
CA PHE A 79 5.32 -8.21 -39.82
C PHE A 79 5.93 -9.44 -39.18
N TRP A 80 6.82 -10.12 -39.89
CA TRP A 80 7.65 -11.19 -39.38
C TRP A 80 9.07 -10.68 -39.15
N MET A 81 9.68 -11.10 -38.05
CA MET A 81 11.09 -10.83 -37.78
C MET A 81 11.79 -12.13 -37.41
N HIS A 82 12.77 -12.53 -38.20
CA HIS A 82 13.70 -13.58 -37.84
C HIS A 82 14.84 -13.00 -37.02
N SER A 83 15.26 -13.73 -35.99
CA SER A 83 16.49 -13.42 -35.27
C SER A 83 17.47 -14.58 -35.37
N LYS A 84 18.71 -14.30 -35.76
CA LYS A 84 19.77 -15.31 -35.73
C LYS A 84 20.10 -15.76 -34.30
N ARG A 85 19.93 -14.87 -33.30
CA ARG A 85 20.26 -15.12 -31.89
C ARG A 85 19.48 -14.20 -30.94
N ALA A 86 19.00 -14.73 -29.83
CA ALA A 86 18.52 -13.94 -28.70
C ALA A 86 19.69 -13.22 -28.01
N THR A 87 19.93 -11.95 -28.32
CA THR A 87 21.03 -11.15 -27.73
C THR A 87 20.63 -10.37 -26.49
N ASN A 88 19.35 -10.38 -26.12
CA ASN A 88 18.75 -9.55 -25.06
C ASN A 88 18.91 -8.02 -25.23
N SER A 89 19.48 -7.56 -26.35
CA SER A 89 19.47 -6.15 -26.76
C SER A 89 18.04 -5.68 -27.08
N ALA A 90 17.86 -4.38 -27.32
CA ALA A 90 16.57 -3.83 -27.73
C ALA A 90 16.74 -2.91 -28.94
N PHE A 91 15.68 -2.78 -29.72
CA PHE A 91 15.59 -1.84 -30.83
C PHE A 91 14.22 -1.14 -30.82
N MET A 92 14.15 0.01 -31.47
CA MET A 92 12.94 0.80 -31.63
C MET A 92 12.32 0.55 -32.99
N LEU A 93 10.99 0.44 -33.02
CA LEU A 93 10.17 0.67 -34.18
C LEU A 93 9.61 2.09 -34.08
N ILE A 94 9.90 2.93 -35.06
CA ILE A 94 9.49 4.32 -35.16
C ILE A 94 8.64 4.49 -36.41
N ILE A 95 7.49 5.15 -36.27
CA ILE A 95 6.61 5.51 -37.38
C ILE A 95 6.45 7.02 -37.33
N SER A 96 7.15 7.71 -38.23
CA SER A 96 7.19 9.16 -38.27
C SER A 96 5.89 9.73 -38.84
N SER A 97 5.39 10.77 -38.17
CA SER A 97 4.23 11.55 -38.58
C SER A 97 4.53 13.00 -38.22
N GLU A 98 5.46 13.59 -38.97
CA GLU A 98 6.11 14.84 -38.63
C GLU A 98 5.11 16.00 -38.60
N ASN A 99 5.18 16.82 -37.55
CA ASN A 99 4.40 18.04 -37.43
C ASN A 99 5.33 19.24 -37.55
N ASP A 100 5.29 19.93 -38.70
CA ASP A 100 6.20 21.05 -38.98
C ASP A 100 5.99 22.27 -38.06
N ARG A 101 5.00 22.23 -37.16
CA ARG A 101 4.73 23.25 -36.14
C ARG A 101 5.50 23.03 -34.84
N THR A 102 6.11 21.86 -34.66
CA THR A 102 6.84 21.47 -33.44
C THR A 102 8.32 21.31 -33.70
N GLU A 103 9.16 21.68 -32.73
CA GLU A 103 10.62 21.62 -32.90
C GLU A 103 11.14 20.19 -32.71
N GLY A 104 11.38 19.51 -33.84
CA GLY A 104 12.03 18.22 -34.02
C GLY A 104 11.07 17.01 -34.08
N GLY A 105 11.62 15.83 -34.38
CA GLY A 105 10.85 14.65 -34.81
C GLY A 105 9.61 14.26 -34.00
N ASP A 106 8.46 14.21 -34.67
CA ASP A 106 7.18 13.72 -34.13
C ASP A 106 6.86 12.32 -34.68
N TYR A 107 6.62 11.36 -33.78
CA TYR A 107 6.46 9.97 -34.19
C TYR A 107 5.74 9.10 -33.16
N TYR A 108 5.21 7.99 -33.67
CA TYR A 108 4.78 6.85 -32.86
C TYR A 108 5.94 5.87 -32.68
N PHE A 109 6.02 5.21 -31.53
CA PHE A 109 7.10 4.26 -31.28
C PHE A 109 6.69 3.01 -30.50
N LEU A 110 7.47 1.94 -30.69
CA LEU A 110 7.42 0.72 -29.88
C LEU A 110 8.84 0.22 -29.64
N ARG A 111 9.19 -0.09 -28.39
CA ARG A 111 10.49 -0.72 -28.05
C ARG A 111 10.33 -2.24 -28.04
N ILE A 112 11.23 -2.94 -28.73
CA ILE A 112 11.20 -4.41 -28.86
C ILE A 112 12.50 -4.99 -28.31
N LYS A 113 12.39 -5.90 -27.33
CA LYS A 113 13.54 -6.64 -26.77
C LYS A 113 13.83 -7.90 -27.59
N LEU A 114 15.07 -8.08 -28.02
CA LEU A 114 15.56 -9.19 -28.83
C LEU A 114 15.90 -10.43 -27.97
N ASP A 115 14.87 -11.06 -27.42
CA ASP A 115 14.95 -12.22 -26.53
C ASP A 115 14.64 -13.57 -27.21
N TRP A 116 14.57 -13.59 -28.54
CA TRP A 116 14.21 -14.79 -29.31
C TRP A 116 15.24 -15.12 -30.40
N THR A 117 15.21 -16.39 -30.82
CA THR A 117 15.91 -16.92 -32.00
C THR A 117 14.87 -17.53 -32.94
N GLY A 118 15.06 -17.40 -34.24
CA GLY A 118 14.10 -17.85 -35.25
C GLY A 118 13.05 -16.79 -35.61
N TRP A 119 12.03 -17.20 -36.35
CA TRP A 119 10.92 -16.32 -36.77
C TRP A 119 9.94 -16.03 -35.63
N LYS A 120 9.62 -14.75 -35.45
CA LYS A 120 8.55 -14.26 -34.57
C LYS A 120 7.61 -13.35 -35.36
N HIS A 121 6.32 -13.56 -35.18
CA HIS A 121 5.30 -12.70 -35.80
C HIS A 121 4.94 -11.56 -34.86
N PHE A 122 4.84 -10.37 -35.42
CA PHE A 122 4.41 -9.16 -34.74
C PHE A 122 3.08 -8.70 -35.32
N LEU A 123 2.16 -8.39 -34.42
CA LEU A 123 0.92 -7.68 -34.68
C LEU A 123 0.85 -6.54 -33.67
N VAL A 124 1.05 -5.31 -34.14
CA VAL A 124 1.13 -4.12 -33.28
C VAL A 124 -0.05 -3.21 -33.59
N PRO A 125 -1.09 -3.19 -32.74
CA PRO A 125 -2.16 -2.22 -32.87
C PRO A 125 -1.65 -0.80 -32.66
N PHE A 126 -2.17 0.15 -33.43
CA PHE A 126 -1.78 1.56 -33.34
C PHE A 126 -1.95 2.16 -31.94
N ARG A 127 -3.01 1.74 -31.22
CA ARG A 127 -3.28 2.18 -29.84
C ARG A 127 -2.22 1.74 -28.81
N GLU A 128 -1.44 0.71 -29.12
CA GLU A 128 -0.39 0.19 -28.23
C GLU A 128 0.94 0.91 -28.46
N MET A 129 1.03 1.80 -29.45
CA MET A 129 2.24 2.56 -29.73
C MET A 129 2.35 3.78 -28.80
N GLY A 130 3.56 4.01 -28.29
CA GLY A 130 3.89 5.25 -27.58
C GLY A 130 3.86 6.43 -28.53
N ILE A 131 3.63 7.62 -27.99
CA ILE A 131 3.60 8.89 -28.72
C ILE A 131 4.79 9.73 -28.25
N ALA A 132 5.61 10.18 -29.19
CA ALA A 132 6.61 11.20 -28.95
C ALA A 132 6.10 12.53 -29.53
N ARG A 133 5.98 13.54 -28.66
CA ARG A 133 5.59 14.92 -29.00
C ARG A 133 4.18 15.00 -29.61
N GLU A 134 3.99 15.68 -30.74
CA GLU A 134 2.67 15.98 -31.32
C GLU A 134 2.57 15.52 -32.79
N PRO A 135 2.59 14.20 -33.06
CA PRO A 135 2.49 13.70 -34.42
C PRO A 135 1.15 14.11 -35.05
N ILE A 136 1.17 14.47 -36.34
CA ILE A 136 -0.04 14.94 -37.06
C ILE A 136 -1.17 13.91 -36.95
N GLY A 137 -0.82 12.63 -37.01
CA GLY A 137 -1.75 11.52 -36.85
C GLY A 137 -1.57 10.47 -37.93
N TRP A 138 -2.32 9.37 -37.83
CA TRP A 138 -2.25 8.27 -38.80
C TRP A 138 -2.59 8.69 -40.23
N GLN A 139 -3.21 9.84 -40.45
CA GLN A 139 -3.48 10.42 -41.77
C GLN A 139 -2.23 10.91 -42.52
N LYS A 140 -1.08 11.04 -41.84
CA LYS A 140 0.20 11.43 -42.46
C LYS A 140 1.34 10.62 -41.87
N ILE A 141 1.79 9.58 -42.58
CA ILE A 141 2.96 8.77 -42.21
C ILE A 141 4.10 8.97 -43.21
N ASP A 142 5.24 9.48 -42.73
CA ASP A 142 6.38 9.86 -43.57
C ASP A 142 7.35 8.69 -43.83
N ARG A 143 7.62 7.90 -42.79
CA ARG A 143 8.52 6.74 -42.86
C ARG A 143 8.32 5.77 -41.69
N VAL A 144 8.80 4.54 -41.88
CA VAL A 144 8.92 3.53 -40.84
C VAL A 144 10.39 3.18 -40.66
N THR A 145 10.88 3.24 -39.42
CA THR A 145 12.28 2.97 -39.09
C THR A 145 12.36 1.92 -38.00
N PHE A 146 13.13 0.86 -38.23
CA PHE A 146 13.66 0.03 -37.15
C PHE A 146 15.07 0.51 -36.84
N THR A 147 15.36 0.90 -35.59
CA THR A 147 16.67 1.43 -35.21
C THR A 147 17.16 0.84 -33.89
N ALA A 148 18.44 0.48 -33.87
CA ALA A 148 19.13 -0.07 -32.71
C ALA A 148 19.98 0.98 -31.97
N SER A 149 19.99 2.23 -32.44
CA SER A 149 20.69 3.36 -31.84
C SER A 149 19.72 4.41 -31.31
N GLY A 150 20.13 5.14 -30.27
CA GLY A 150 19.30 6.16 -29.62
C GLY A 150 18.30 5.59 -28.62
N TRP A 151 17.67 6.47 -27.82
CA TRP A 151 16.71 6.10 -26.76
C TRP A 151 17.24 5.06 -25.76
N GLY A 152 18.52 5.15 -25.42
CA GLY A 152 19.21 4.22 -24.52
C GLY A 152 19.50 2.84 -25.14
N ASN A 153 19.45 2.71 -26.47
CA ASN A 153 19.87 1.50 -27.19
C ASN A 153 21.23 1.74 -27.88
N ASN A 154 22.09 0.71 -27.81
CA ASN A 154 23.35 0.63 -28.54
C ASN A 154 23.25 -0.57 -29.51
N PRO A 155 23.63 -0.40 -30.79
CA PRO A 155 23.62 -1.50 -31.76
C PRO A 155 24.44 -2.69 -31.26
N ASN A 156 23.85 -3.88 -31.29
CA ASN A 156 24.55 -5.10 -30.88
C ASN A 156 25.17 -5.75 -32.13
N PRO A 157 26.50 -5.88 -32.22
CA PRO A 157 27.15 -6.40 -33.42
C PRO A 157 26.79 -7.86 -33.75
N GLU A 158 26.27 -8.64 -32.79
CA GLU A 158 25.80 -10.00 -33.04
C GLU A 158 24.33 -10.09 -33.51
N ALA A 159 23.60 -8.97 -33.51
CA ALA A 159 22.19 -8.93 -33.89
C ALA A 159 22.04 -8.87 -35.43
N VAL A 160 21.77 -10.05 -36.01
CA VAL A 160 21.36 -10.22 -37.41
C VAL A 160 19.87 -10.57 -37.44
N LEU A 161 19.08 -9.66 -37.99
CA LEU A 161 17.63 -9.76 -38.08
C LEU A 161 17.18 -9.86 -39.53
N HIS A 162 16.05 -10.52 -39.79
CA HIS A 162 15.39 -10.47 -41.10
C HIS A 162 13.96 -10.00 -40.95
N LEU A 163 13.63 -8.86 -41.53
CA LEU A 163 12.27 -8.34 -41.58
C LEU A 163 11.58 -8.84 -42.86
N ASP A 164 10.36 -9.33 -42.71
CA ASP A 164 9.59 -9.84 -43.83
C ASP A 164 8.08 -9.62 -43.63
N GLY A 165 7.32 -9.57 -44.72
CA GLY A 165 5.87 -9.49 -44.72
C GLY A 165 5.29 -8.27 -44.00
N PHE A 166 6.00 -7.13 -44.00
CA PHE A 166 5.53 -5.90 -43.35
C PHE A 166 4.30 -5.35 -44.07
N LYS A 167 3.20 -5.23 -43.36
CA LYS A 167 1.94 -4.70 -43.87
C LYS A 167 1.21 -3.89 -42.81
N VAL A 168 0.45 -2.92 -43.28
CA VAL A 168 -0.55 -2.24 -42.46
C VAL A 168 -1.87 -2.97 -42.68
N ILE A 169 -2.60 -3.25 -41.61
CA ILE A 169 -3.84 -4.00 -41.69
C ILE A 169 -4.95 -3.29 -40.93
N ARG A 170 -6.16 -3.46 -41.46
CA ARG A 170 -7.37 -3.18 -40.71
C ARG A 170 -7.70 -4.46 -39.95
N ILE A 171 -7.44 -4.46 -38.65
CA ILE A 171 -8.08 -5.44 -37.78
C ILE A 171 -9.56 -5.04 -37.80
N SER A 172 -10.42 -5.87 -38.38
CA SER A 172 -11.87 -5.66 -38.26
C SER A 172 -12.19 -5.53 -36.78
N GLU A 173 -12.85 -4.45 -36.38
CA GLU A 173 -13.30 -4.20 -35.01
C GLU A 173 -14.43 -5.16 -34.62
N GLN A 174 -14.21 -6.48 -34.70
CA GLN A 174 -14.68 -7.26 -33.59
C GLN A 174 -13.80 -6.84 -32.43
N LYS A 175 -14.29 -5.87 -31.63
CA LYS A 175 -13.91 -5.75 -30.22
C LYS A 175 -13.75 -7.20 -29.75
N ARG A 176 -12.53 -7.60 -29.37
CA ARG A 176 -12.33 -8.93 -28.80
C ARG A 176 -13.14 -8.90 -27.51
N GLU A 177 -14.35 -9.43 -27.54
CA GLU A 177 -15.15 -9.54 -26.35
C GLU A 177 -14.54 -10.69 -25.53
N GLY A 178 -14.22 -10.42 -24.27
CA GLY A 178 -13.76 -11.45 -23.36
C GLY A 178 -14.91 -12.39 -22.95
N PRO A 179 -14.60 -13.52 -22.28
CA PRO A 179 -13.26 -13.97 -21.88
C PRO A 179 -12.39 -14.35 -23.08
N SER A 180 -11.07 -14.18 -22.98
CA SER A 180 -10.14 -14.57 -24.07
C SER A 180 -10.10 -16.08 -24.30
N MET A 181 -10.45 -16.84 -23.26
CA MET A 181 -10.47 -18.30 -23.26
C MET A 181 -11.84 -18.85 -23.69
N SER A 182 -11.84 -19.73 -24.69
CA SER A 182 -13.01 -20.52 -25.08
C SER A 182 -13.39 -21.58 -24.02
N ASP A 183 -14.59 -22.14 -24.11
CA ASP A 183 -14.99 -23.27 -23.24
C ASP A 183 -14.04 -24.46 -23.41
N GLU A 184 -13.66 -24.80 -24.65
CA GLU A 184 -12.71 -25.88 -24.93
C GLU A 184 -11.34 -25.65 -24.28
N GLU A 185 -10.79 -24.43 -24.40
CA GLU A 185 -9.50 -24.09 -23.78
C GLU A 185 -9.56 -24.13 -22.25
N LEU A 186 -10.68 -23.71 -21.66
CA LEU A 186 -10.92 -23.84 -20.22
C LEU A 186 -10.82 -25.30 -19.80
N PHE A 187 -11.64 -26.18 -20.37
CA PHE A 187 -11.67 -27.58 -19.93
C PHE A 187 -10.37 -28.34 -20.24
N LYS A 188 -9.62 -27.94 -21.28
CA LYS A 188 -8.25 -28.45 -21.51
C LYS A 188 -7.27 -28.04 -20.40
N SER A 189 -7.46 -26.87 -19.81
CA SER A 189 -6.60 -26.35 -18.73
C SER A 189 -6.92 -26.92 -17.34
N LEU A 190 -8.06 -27.57 -17.18
CA LEU A 190 -8.45 -28.22 -15.92
C LEU A 190 -7.86 -29.64 -15.81
N ASP A 191 -7.54 -30.05 -14.59
CA ASP A 191 -7.17 -31.42 -14.26
C ASP A 191 -8.43 -32.28 -14.07
N LEU A 192 -8.98 -32.76 -15.19
CA LEU A 192 -10.21 -33.55 -15.22
C LEU A 192 -10.06 -34.97 -14.62
N ASP A 193 -8.85 -35.38 -14.23
CA ASP A 193 -8.62 -36.66 -13.56
C ASP A 193 -8.93 -36.63 -12.06
N MET A 194 -9.10 -35.43 -11.51
CA MET A 194 -9.63 -35.24 -10.16
C MET A 194 -10.97 -35.97 -9.98
N PRO A 195 -11.11 -36.88 -8.99
CA PRO A 195 -12.34 -37.65 -8.78
C PRO A 195 -13.61 -36.79 -8.67
N GLN A 196 -13.50 -35.63 -8.03
CA GLN A 196 -14.57 -34.65 -7.87
C GLN A 196 -15.03 -34.00 -9.17
N LEU A 197 -14.22 -34.04 -10.24
CA LEU A 197 -14.56 -33.50 -11.57
C LEU A 197 -15.09 -34.56 -12.54
N LYS A 198 -15.42 -35.78 -12.06
CA LYS A 198 -15.92 -36.88 -12.92
C LYS A 198 -17.06 -36.45 -13.85
N ALA A 199 -18.05 -35.73 -13.33
CA ALA A 199 -19.19 -35.26 -14.12
C ALA A 199 -18.79 -34.24 -15.20
N VAL A 200 -17.81 -33.37 -14.90
CA VAL A 200 -17.23 -32.43 -15.86
C VAL A 200 -16.51 -33.21 -16.97
N ARG A 201 -15.67 -34.19 -16.61
CA ARG A 201 -14.94 -35.03 -17.56
C ARG A 201 -15.89 -35.77 -18.52
N GLU A 202 -16.94 -36.38 -18.00
CA GLU A 202 -17.93 -37.10 -18.80
C GLU A 202 -18.67 -36.19 -19.79
N ALA A 203 -19.00 -34.96 -19.39
CA ALA A 203 -19.62 -33.96 -20.26
C ALA A 203 -18.65 -33.47 -21.35
N VAL A 204 -17.39 -33.18 -21.00
CA VAL A 204 -16.35 -32.76 -21.94
C VAL A 204 -16.06 -33.84 -22.99
N LEU A 205 -15.98 -35.12 -22.59
CA LEU A 205 -15.78 -36.24 -23.52
C LEU A 205 -16.92 -36.42 -24.53
N LYS A 206 -18.13 -35.96 -24.19
CA LYS A 206 -19.31 -35.94 -25.07
C LYS A 206 -19.38 -34.68 -25.95
N GLY A 207 -18.48 -33.70 -25.75
CA GLY A 207 -18.51 -32.40 -26.41
C GLY A 207 -19.63 -31.47 -25.91
N ASP A 208 -20.27 -31.78 -24.78
CA ASP A 208 -21.36 -30.97 -24.21
C ASP A 208 -20.81 -29.96 -23.20
N TYR A 209 -20.36 -28.81 -23.72
CA TYR A 209 -19.80 -27.74 -22.89
C TYR A 209 -20.85 -27.05 -22.00
N THR A 210 -22.13 -27.08 -22.37
CA THR A 210 -23.19 -26.53 -21.52
C THR A 210 -23.34 -27.37 -20.25
N LEU A 211 -23.41 -28.69 -20.40
CA LEU A 211 -23.43 -29.61 -19.27
C LEU A 211 -22.13 -29.56 -18.46
N ALA A 212 -20.97 -29.44 -19.12
CA ALA A 212 -19.68 -29.32 -18.45
C ALA A 212 -19.60 -28.06 -17.58
N LYS A 213 -20.10 -26.91 -18.06
CA LYS A 213 -20.16 -25.66 -17.29
C LYS A 213 -21.07 -25.78 -16.07
N ARG A 214 -22.25 -26.37 -16.24
CA ARG A 214 -23.17 -26.64 -15.13
C ARG A 214 -22.53 -27.53 -14.07
N ALA A 215 -21.93 -28.65 -14.47
CA ALA A 215 -21.25 -29.57 -13.56
C ALA A 215 -20.07 -28.91 -12.83
N LEU A 216 -19.30 -28.05 -13.52
CA LEU A 216 -18.20 -27.32 -12.92
C LEU A 216 -18.69 -26.28 -11.91
N ALA A 217 -19.69 -25.47 -12.27
CA ALA A 217 -20.28 -24.49 -11.36
C ALA A 217 -20.89 -25.17 -10.13
N GLU A 218 -21.59 -26.30 -10.31
CA GLU A 218 -22.13 -27.11 -9.21
C GLU A 218 -21.02 -27.64 -8.29
N HIS A 219 -19.89 -28.11 -8.85
CA HIS A 219 -18.71 -28.50 -8.08
C HIS A 219 -18.17 -27.32 -7.24
N ILE A 220 -17.97 -26.13 -7.85
CA ILE A 220 -17.50 -24.94 -7.14
C ILE A 220 -18.47 -24.52 -6.02
N ARG A 221 -19.79 -24.62 -6.25
CA ARG A 221 -20.81 -24.33 -5.22
C ARG A 221 -20.89 -25.37 -4.12
N ARG A 222 -20.51 -26.63 -4.36
CA ARG A 222 -20.65 -27.75 -3.40
C ARG A 222 -19.39 -28.10 -2.64
N ARG A 223 -18.20 -27.81 -3.19
CA ARG A 223 -16.95 -28.09 -2.49
C ARG A 223 -16.88 -27.35 -1.14
N ARG A 224 -16.19 -27.97 -0.19
CA ARG A 224 -15.87 -27.42 1.16
C ARG A 224 -14.41 -26.96 1.26
N TRP A 225 -13.59 -27.38 0.31
CA TRP A 225 -12.18 -27.05 0.19
C TRP A 225 -11.90 -26.65 -1.26
N PRO A 226 -11.02 -25.66 -1.50
CA PRO A 226 -10.33 -24.79 -0.55
C PRO A 226 -11.28 -23.83 0.20
N ARG A 227 -10.84 -23.35 1.36
CA ARG A 227 -11.56 -22.41 2.24
C ARG A 227 -11.15 -20.96 1.98
N TRP A 228 -12.13 -20.08 2.10
CA TRP A 228 -11.93 -18.64 2.28
C TRP A 228 -12.38 -18.24 3.69
N PHE A 229 -12.27 -16.96 4.05
CA PHE A 229 -12.60 -16.43 5.38
C PHE A 229 -14.07 -16.66 5.80
N PHE A 230 -14.95 -16.99 4.86
CA PHE A 230 -16.37 -17.26 5.07
C PHE A 230 -16.88 -18.21 3.98
N ASP A 231 -17.98 -18.90 4.24
CA ASP A 231 -18.69 -19.77 3.30
C ASP A 231 -20.03 -19.13 2.94
N TRP A 232 -20.40 -19.07 1.65
CA TRP A 232 -21.65 -18.43 1.21
C TRP A 232 -22.89 -19.01 1.88
N ARG A 233 -22.82 -20.27 2.33
CA ARG A 233 -23.91 -20.97 3.02
C ARG A 233 -24.17 -20.41 4.42
N ASP A 234 -23.23 -19.63 4.96
CA ASP A 234 -23.36 -18.93 6.24
C ASP A 234 -23.98 -17.54 6.08
N HIS A 235 -24.47 -17.20 4.89
CA HIS A 235 -25.11 -15.92 4.62
C HIS A 235 -26.35 -15.72 5.53
N PRO A 236 -26.41 -14.65 6.34
CA PRO A 236 -27.38 -14.52 7.43
C PRO A 236 -28.83 -14.45 6.95
N PHE A 237 -29.06 -13.96 5.73
CA PHE A 237 -30.39 -13.83 5.14
C PHE A 237 -30.66 -14.83 4.00
N LEU A 238 -29.91 -15.92 3.92
CA LEU A 238 -30.11 -16.92 2.86
C LEU A 238 -31.50 -17.56 2.99
N GLY A 239 -32.34 -17.41 1.97
CA GLY A 239 -33.73 -17.91 1.99
C GLY A 239 -34.69 -17.11 2.89
N VAL A 240 -34.23 -15.99 3.46
CA VAL A 240 -35.06 -15.10 4.28
C VAL A 240 -35.72 -14.04 3.40
N LYS A 241 -37.03 -13.84 3.57
CA LYS A 241 -37.75 -12.74 2.91
C LYS A 241 -37.57 -11.44 3.71
N VAL A 242 -36.54 -10.68 3.37
CA VAL A 242 -36.28 -9.36 3.97
C VAL A 242 -37.35 -8.35 3.50
N PRO A 243 -37.90 -7.50 4.38
CA PRO A 243 -38.87 -6.47 3.97
C PRO A 243 -38.27 -5.51 2.95
N PRO A 244 -39.07 -4.93 2.05
CA PRO A 244 -38.55 -4.00 1.04
C PRO A 244 -38.13 -2.66 1.69
N PRO A 245 -37.25 -1.86 1.06
CA PRO A 245 -36.84 -0.55 1.55
C PRO A 245 -37.98 0.39 1.97
N GLN A 246 -39.13 0.31 1.30
CA GLN A 246 -40.31 1.13 1.60
C GLN A 246 -41.02 0.75 2.91
N ALA A 247 -40.67 -0.40 3.52
CA ALA A 247 -41.19 -0.80 4.82
C ALA A 247 -40.59 0.04 5.97
N ASP A 248 -39.40 0.60 5.76
CA ASP A 248 -38.76 1.53 6.69
C ASP A 248 -39.36 2.92 6.51
N LYS A 249 -40.21 3.31 7.46
CA LYS A 249 -40.84 4.63 7.48
C LYS A 249 -39.91 5.69 8.07
N ASN A 250 -38.75 5.30 8.60
CA ASN A 250 -37.86 6.17 9.36
C ASN A 250 -36.36 5.86 9.17
N PRO A 251 -35.82 6.06 7.96
CA PRO A 251 -34.50 5.56 7.56
C PRO A 251 -33.32 6.14 8.35
N GLU A 252 -33.49 7.34 8.92
CA GLU A 252 -32.49 8.02 9.77
C GLU A 252 -32.48 7.47 11.22
N GLY A 253 -33.33 6.49 11.51
CA GLY A 253 -33.56 5.95 12.84
C GLY A 253 -32.98 4.57 13.09
N TRP A 254 -33.11 4.16 14.35
CA TRP A 254 -32.99 2.77 14.74
C TRP A 254 -34.30 2.36 15.38
N ASP A 255 -35.06 1.52 14.67
CA ASP A 255 -36.40 1.10 15.05
C ASP A 255 -36.36 -0.30 15.67
N TYR A 256 -36.83 -0.42 16.91
CA TYR A 256 -36.72 -1.67 17.67
C TYR A 256 -37.73 -1.74 18.80
N TYR A 257 -37.98 -2.96 19.26
CA TYR A 257 -38.70 -3.23 20.50
C TYR A 257 -37.71 -3.45 21.63
N HIS A 258 -38.05 -3.03 22.86
CA HIS A 258 -37.16 -3.25 23.99
C HIS A 258 -37.89 -3.43 25.32
N LEU A 259 -37.18 -4.01 26.29
CA LEU A 259 -37.53 -3.98 27.71
C LEU A 259 -36.26 -3.96 28.57
N PHE A 260 -36.41 -3.60 29.84
CA PHE A 260 -35.31 -3.62 30.79
C PHE A 260 -35.44 -4.78 31.77
N LEU A 261 -34.30 -5.39 32.08
CA LEU A 261 -34.15 -6.42 33.11
C LEU A 261 -33.28 -5.87 34.24
N THR A 262 -33.68 -6.11 35.48
CA THR A 262 -32.87 -5.81 36.67
C THR A 262 -32.38 -7.12 37.25
N ILE A 263 -31.07 -7.27 37.45
CA ILE A 263 -30.44 -8.47 38.02
C ILE A 263 -30.62 -8.48 39.54
N ASP A 264 -31.85 -8.74 39.98
CA ASP A 264 -32.29 -8.79 41.38
C ASP A 264 -32.35 -10.21 41.96
N TRP A 265 -31.76 -11.20 41.28
CA TRP A 265 -31.81 -12.60 41.64
C TRP A 265 -30.43 -13.27 41.64
N ASP A 266 -30.35 -14.39 42.34
CA ASP A 266 -29.25 -15.37 42.32
C ASP A 266 -29.81 -16.69 41.77
N GLY A 267 -29.01 -17.39 40.98
CA GLY A 267 -29.37 -18.66 40.38
C GLY A 267 -30.18 -18.53 39.09
N TRP A 268 -30.84 -19.62 38.69
CA TRP A 268 -31.65 -19.69 37.48
C TRP A 268 -33.00 -18.99 37.64
N LYS A 269 -33.30 -18.05 36.74
CA LYS A 269 -34.63 -17.43 36.58
C LYS A 269 -35.14 -17.65 35.16
N ARG A 270 -36.40 -18.08 35.05
CA ARG A 270 -37.09 -18.23 33.77
C ARG A 270 -37.80 -16.92 33.42
N PHE A 271 -37.58 -16.46 32.20
CA PHE A 271 -38.27 -15.31 31.63
C PHE A 271 -39.22 -15.77 30.53
N ARG A 272 -40.42 -15.19 30.51
CA ARG A 272 -41.43 -15.44 29.48
C ARG A 272 -42.16 -14.13 29.18
N PHE A 273 -41.72 -13.44 28.15
CA PHE A 273 -42.24 -12.12 27.77
C PHE A 273 -43.20 -12.23 26.59
N LYS A 274 -44.37 -11.62 26.72
CA LYS A 274 -45.29 -11.38 25.62
C LYS A 274 -44.88 -10.18 24.79
N LYS A 275 -45.37 -10.12 23.55
CA LYS A 275 -45.15 -8.98 22.64
C LYS A 275 -45.56 -7.64 23.25
N GLU A 276 -46.67 -7.59 23.98
CA GLU A 276 -47.20 -6.34 24.57
C GLU A 276 -46.32 -5.80 25.70
N GLU A 277 -45.39 -6.60 26.24
CA GLU A 277 -44.45 -6.17 27.29
C GLU A 277 -43.24 -5.42 26.72
N PHE A 278 -43.00 -5.50 25.42
CA PHE A 278 -41.93 -4.74 24.78
C PHE A 278 -42.41 -3.35 24.37
N SER A 279 -41.66 -2.34 24.77
CA SER A 279 -41.88 -0.96 24.36
C SER A 279 -41.29 -0.71 22.96
N PRO A 280 -42.05 -0.14 22.01
CA PRO A 280 -41.49 0.28 20.73
C PRO A 280 -40.64 1.53 20.91
N THR A 281 -39.51 1.58 20.20
CA THR A 281 -38.76 2.81 19.96
C THR A 281 -39.03 3.22 18.52
N ARG A 282 -39.52 4.46 18.33
CA ARG A 282 -39.87 5.05 17.03
C ARG A 282 -40.94 4.23 16.29
N ASP A 283 -40.69 3.74 15.08
CA ASP A 283 -41.69 3.06 14.23
C ASP A 283 -41.16 1.69 13.73
N PRO A 284 -41.06 0.68 14.63
CA PRO A 284 -40.68 -0.69 14.25
C PRO A 284 -41.50 -1.22 13.06
N ILE A 285 -40.85 -1.91 12.12
CA ILE A 285 -41.52 -2.54 10.96
C ILE A 285 -42.66 -3.45 11.43
N GLY A 286 -42.47 -4.09 12.58
CA GLY A 286 -43.48 -4.87 13.27
C GLY A 286 -43.01 -6.28 13.57
N TRP A 287 -43.87 -7.06 14.23
CA TRP A 287 -43.57 -8.46 14.56
C TRP A 287 -43.41 -9.37 13.34
N SER A 288 -43.76 -8.93 12.14
CA SER A 288 -43.43 -9.64 10.90
C SER A 288 -41.95 -9.58 10.53
N TRP A 289 -41.16 -8.77 11.26
CA TRP A 289 -39.73 -8.63 11.04
C TRP A 289 -38.99 -8.31 12.35
N ILE A 290 -38.27 -9.30 12.87
CA ILE A 290 -37.23 -9.12 13.89
C ILE A 290 -35.90 -9.55 13.28
N ARG A 291 -34.95 -8.62 13.18
CA ARG A 291 -33.63 -8.86 12.56
C ARG A 291 -32.67 -9.58 13.49
N TYR A 292 -32.65 -9.22 14.77
CA TYR A 292 -31.81 -9.89 15.77
C TYR A 292 -32.33 -9.64 17.20
N ILE A 293 -31.86 -10.49 18.12
CA ILE A 293 -32.00 -10.30 19.56
C ILE A 293 -30.67 -9.75 20.10
N MET A 294 -30.71 -8.74 20.94
CA MET A 294 -29.53 -8.18 21.61
C MET A 294 -29.78 -7.99 23.10
N PHE A 295 -28.80 -8.38 23.91
CA PHE A 295 -28.71 -7.91 25.30
C PHE A 295 -27.59 -6.87 25.38
N SER A 296 -27.83 -5.77 26.10
CA SER A 296 -26.79 -4.77 26.37
C SER A 296 -26.77 -4.29 27.82
N ALA A 297 -25.57 -4.16 28.35
CA ALA A 297 -25.29 -3.58 29.67
C ALA A 297 -24.84 -2.09 29.60
N VAL A 298 -24.83 -1.48 28.41
CA VAL A 298 -24.39 -0.08 28.17
C VAL A 298 -25.35 0.66 27.23
N GLY A 299 -25.31 1.99 27.26
CA GLY A 299 -26.28 2.84 26.54
C GLY A 299 -27.56 3.00 27.35
N TRP A 300 -28.50 3.86 26.93
CA TRP A 300 -29.75 4.12 27.67
C TRP A 300 -29.55 4.44 29.16
N ASN A 301 -28.46 5.15 29.49
CA ASN A 301 -28.03 5.45 30.87
C ASN A 301 -27.73 4.22 31.74
N LEU A 302 -27.46 3.06 31.13
CA LEU A 302 -26.98 1.86 31.81
C LEU A 302 -25.48 1.98 32.13
N LYS A 303 -25.09 1.49 33.31
CA LYS A 303 -23.71 1.34 33.74
C LYS A 303 -23.45 -0.15 34.03
N PRO A 304 -22.51 -0.80 33.34
CA PRO A 304 -22.22 -2.21 33.55
C PRO A 304 -21.55 -2.39 34.91
N ASP A 305 -21.94 -3.44 35.64
CA ASP A 305 -21.25 -3.86 36.85
C ASP A 305 -20.22 -4.94 36.47
N PRO A 306 -18.90 -4.73 36.74
CA PRO A 306 -17.85 -5.68 36.40
C PRO A 306 -17.97 -7.03 37.11
N GLN A 307 -18.78 -7.13 38.18
CA GLN A 307 -19.04 -8.38 38.91
C GLN A 307 -20.23 -9.17 38.35
N THR A 308 -20.90 -8.67 37.31
CA THR A 308 -22.05 -9.39 36.74
C THR A 308 -21.59 -10.43 35.73
N THR A 309 -21.83 -11.70 36.06
CA THR A 309 -21.69 -12.85 35.16
C THR A 309 -23.06 -13.49 34.98
N LEU A 310 -23.49 -13.65 33.72
CA LEU A 310 -24.77 -14.27 33.37
C LEU A 310 -24.55 -15.50 32.50
N TYR A 311 -25.37 -16.53 32.67
CA TYR A 311 -25.41 -17.68 31.77
C TYR A 311 -26.79 -17.77 31.14
N LEU A 312 -26.84 -17.73 29.80
CA LEU A 312 -28.08 -17.82 29.02
C LEU A 312 -28.28 -19.24 28.53
N ASP A 313 -29.53 -19.69 28.56
CA ASP A 313 -29.89 -21.02 28.07
C ASP A 313 -31.34 -21.09 27.60
N GLU A 314 -31.65 -22.10 26.79
CA GLU A 314 -33.00 -22.50 26.38
C GLU A 314 -33.86 -21.34 25.84
N ILE A 315 -33.29 -20.58 24.90
CA ILE A 315 -33.92 -19.42 24.27
C ILE A 315 -34.87 -19.92 23.18
N ARG A 316 -36.17 -19.64 23.33
CA ARG A 316 -37.25 -20.18 22.50
C ARG A 316 -38.30 -19.12 22.16
N LEU A 317 -38.86 -19.21 20.96
CA LEU A 317 -40.12 -18.57 20.60
C LEU A 317 -41.25 -19.57 20.80
N VAL A 318 -42.35 -19.13 21.41
CA VAL A 318 -43.51 -19.98 21.71
C VAL A 318 -44.76 -19.34 21.13
N GLY A 319 -45.50 -20.07 20.30
CA GLY A 319 -46.73 -19.59 19.67
C GLY A 319 -47.81 -20.67 19.59
N LYS A 320 -48.98 -20.28 19.08
CA LYS A 320 -50.16 -21.16 18.97
C LYS A 320 -49.92 -22.44 18.17
N ARG A 321 -48.98 -22.42 17.21
CA ARG A 321 -48.64 -23.54 16.32
C ARG A 321 -47.45 -24.37 16.80
N GLY A 322 -46.83 -24.03 17.93
CA GLY A 322 -45.67 -24.72 18.48
C GLY A 322 -44.58 -23.76 18.97
N SER A 323 -43.44 -24.31 19.36
CA SER A 323 -42.26 -23.55 19.79
C SER A 323 -41.06 -23.80 18.88
N VAL A 324 -40.23 -22.78 18.70
CA VAL A 324 -38.95 -22.86 18.00
C VAL A 324 -37.83 -22.52 18.96
N THR A 325 -36.87 -23.42 19.12
CA THR A 325 -35.63 -23.13 19.86
C THR A 325 -34.71 -22.27 19.01
N ILE A 326 -34.37 -21.09 19.51
CA ILE A 326 -33.38 -20.18 18.93
C ILE A 326 -31.96 -20.64 19.29
N CYS A 327 -31.71 -20.92 20.57
CA CYS A 327 -30.40 -21.34 21.05
C CYS A 327 -30.52 -22.07 22.39
N ASP A 328 -29.97 -23.28 22.44
CA ASP A 328 -29.78 -24.13 23.62
C ASP A 328 -28.29 -24.37 23.94
N PHE A 329 -27.38 -23.72 23.19
CA PHE A 329 -25.92 -23.80 23.35
C PHE A 329 -25.27 -25.19 23.18
N GLU A 330 -26.04 -26.21 22.80
CA GLU A 330 -25.50 -27.57 22.61
C GLU A 330 -24.61 -27.66 21.37
N SER A 331 -24.86 -26.84 20.35
CA SER A 331 -24.01 -26.75 19.15
C SER A 331 -22.63 -26.16 19.46
N GLU A 332 -21.58 -26.68 18.81
CA GLU A 332 -20.20 -26.14 18.89
C GLU A 332 -20.06 -24.71 18.37
N SER A 333 -21.03 -24.21 17.61
CA SER A 333 -21.04 -22.83 17.09
C SER A 333 -22.42 -22.21 17.33
N PRO A 334 -22.73 -21.82 18.59
CA PRO A 334 -24.02 -21.24 18.93
C PRO A 334 -24.19 -19.89 18.21
N PRO A 335 -25.44 -19.49 17.88
CA PRO A 335 -25.73 -18.31 17.07
C PRO A 335 -25.56 -16.96 17.80
N PHE A 336 -25.17 -16.98 19.08
CA PHE A 336 -24.90 -15.77 19.85
C PHE A 336 -23.44 -15.33 19.71
N GLU A 337 -23.24 -14.08 19.30
CA GLU A 337 -21.97 -13.38 19.34
C GLU A 337 -21.71 -12.82 20.75
N GLY A 338 -20.45 -12.86 21.19
CA GLY A 338 -20.01 -12.27 22.46
C GLY A 338 -20.32 -13.11 23.69
N VAL A 339 -20.69 -14.38 23.53
CA VAL A 339 -20.84 -15.33 24.64
C VAL A 339 -19.79 -16.44 24.53
N GLU A 340 -19.34 -16.92 25.68
CA GLU A 340 -18.47 -18.08 25.80
C GLU A 340 -19.34 -19.33 26.03
N ARG A 341 -19.20 -20.35 25.18
CA ARG A 341 -19.89 -21.62 25.38
C ARG A 341 -19.17 -22.42 26.46
N THR A 342 -19.87 -22.82 27.52
CA THR A 342 -19.28 -23.47 28.71
C THR A 342 -20.17 -24.58 29.26
N ASP A 343 -19.58 -25.56 29.95
CA ASP A 343 -20.27 -26.62 30.70
C ASP A 343 -20.20 -26.46 32.23
N GLU A 344 -19.77 -25.28 32.71
CA GLU A 344 -19.73 -24.94 34.15
C GLU A 344 -21.13 -24.94 34.78
N ILE A 345 -22.08 -24.31 34.11
CA ILE A 345 -23.47 -24.10 34.56
C ILE A 345 -24.36 -24.24 33.33
N SER A 346 -25.40 -25.08 33.37
CA SER A 346 -26.30 -25.30 32.23
C SER A 346 -27.74 -25.62 32.66
N LYS A 347 -28.68 -25.49 31.72
CA LYS A 347 -30.12 -25.73 31.91
C LYS A 347 -30.71 -26.47 30.71
N GLY A 348 -31.21 -27.68 30.92
CA GLY A 348 -31.87 -28.44 29.85
C GLY A 348 -30.92 -29.24 28.95
N GLY A 349 -29.61 -29.00 29.06
CA GLY A 349 -28.54 -29.71 28.35
C GLY A 349 -27.22 -29.75 29.12
N ARG A 350 -26.10 -29.88 28.39
CA ARG A 350 -24.75 -29.88 28.95
C ARG A 350 -24.13 -28.48 28.95
N PHE A 351 -24.44 -27.65 27.96
CA PHE A 351 -23.75 -26.37 27.73
C PHE A 351 -24.68 -25.17 27.88
N SER A 352 -24.12 -24.00 28.19
CA SER A 352 -24.81 -22.72 28.16
C SER A 352 -23.91 -21.60 27.61
N GLY A 353 -24.46 -20.42 27.39
CA GLY A 353 -23.72 -19.23 26.95
C GLY A 353 -23.39 -18.30 28.12
N ARG A 354 -22.12 -18.26 28.53
CA ARG A 354 -21.61 -17.34 29.55
C ARG A 354 -21.35 -15.96 28.95
N TRP A 355 -21.93 -14.95 29.58
CA TRP A 355 -21.73 -13.53 29.30
C TRP A 355 -21.14 -12.85 30.53
N ALA A 356 -19.88 -12.42 30.43
CA ALA A 356 -19.08 -11.85 31.51
C ALA A 356 -18.33 -10.60 31.02
N ASP A 357 -17.59 -9.95 31.94
CA ASP A 357 -16.72 -8.80 31.66
C ASP A 357 -17.45 -7.65 30.93
N HIS A 358 -18.66 -7.31 31.38
CA HIS A 358 -19.53 -6.33 30.71
C HIS A 358 -18.87 -4.98 30.38
N PRO A 359 -17.88 -4.42 31.12
CA PRO A 359 -17.18 -3.22 30.69
C PRO A 359 -16.39 -3.39 29.37
N VAL A 360 -15.91 -4.59 29.09
CA VAL A 360 -15.13 -4.93 27.88
C VAL A 360 -16.01 -5.60 26.82
N ASN A 361 -17.01 -6.38 27.24
CA ASN A 361 -17.96 -7.08 26.40
C ASN A 361 -19.42 -6.70 26.74
N PRO A 362 -19.85 -5.45 26.45
CA PRO A 362 -21.10 -4.91 26.97
C PRO A 362 -22.36 -5.36 26.20
N ARG A 363 -22.20 -6.16 25.14
CA ARG A 363 -23.27 -6.48 24.18
C ARG A 363 -23.12 -7.88 23.62
N ILE A 364 -24.21 -8.64 23.63
CA ILE A 364 -24.31 -9.93 22.95
C ILE A 364 -25.48 -9.91 21.97
N ARG A 365 -25.33 -10.58 20.81
CA ARG A 365 -26.32 -10.55 19.72
C ARG A 365 -26.54 -11.91 19.10
N CYS A 366 -27.78 -12.20 18.72
CA CYS A 366 -28.15 -13.40 17.97
C CYS A 366 -28.92 -13.03 16.71
N TRP A 367 -28.31 -13.32 15.57
CA TRP A 367 -28.84 -13.00 14.24
C TRP A 367 -29.57 -14.17 13.59
N LYS A 368 -29.22 -15.41 13.98
CA LYS A 368 -29.80 -16.63 13.42
C LYS A 368 -31.08 -16.97 14.17
N ILE A 369 -32.13 -16.22 13.86
CA ILE A 369 -33.48 -16.36 14.44
C ILE A 369 -34.51 -16.55 13.33
N PRO A 370 -35.68 -17.14 13.61
CA PRO A 370 -36.86 -16.88 12.77
C PRO A 370 -37.08 -15.36 12.70
N HIS A 371 -37.22 -14.79 11.51
CA HIS A 371 -37.37 -13.33 11.36
C HIS A 371 -38.83 -12.87 11.38
N ASP A 372 -39.78 -13.72 10.99
CA ASP A 372 -41.20 -13.44 11.14
C ASP A 372 -41.70 -13.98 12.48
N TRP A 373 -42.03 -13.07 13.39
CA TRP A 373 -42.54 -13.40 14.72
C TRP A 373 -44.07 -13.31 14.81
N SER A 374 -44.79 -13.10 13.70
CA SER A 374 -46.24 -12.86 13.71
C SER A 374 -47.03 -13.94 14.43
N ASP A 375 -46.66 -15.22 14.22
CA ASP A 375 -47.33 -16.40 14.79
C ASP A 375 -46.85 -16.80 16.22
N PHE A 376 -45.85 -16.12 16.79
CA PHE A 376 -45.37 -16.38 18.15
C PHE A 376 -46.00 -15.44 19.16
N ASP A 377 -46.32 -15.95 20.35
CA ASP A 377 -46.94 -15.19 21.43
C ASP A 377 -45.91 -14.76 22.49
N TYR A 378 -44.83 -15.54 22.68
CA TYR A 378 -43.82 -15.33 23.73
C TYR A 378 -42.39 -15.50 23.22
N LEU A 379 -41.48 -14.68 23.76
CA LEU A 379 -40.06 -15.00 23.87
C LEU A 379 -39.80 -15.57 25.27
N GLU A 380 -39.22 -16.76 25.32
CA GLU A 380 -38.91 -17.49 26.55
C GLU A 380 -37.43 -17.84 26.61
N PHE A 381 -36.81 -17.70 27.78
CA PHE A 381 -35.42 -18.11 28.01
C PHE A 381 -35.11 -18.26 29.50
N TRP A 382 -33.98 -18.90 29.81
CA TRP A 382 -33.43 -18.97 31.17
C TRP A 382 -32.17 -18.11 31.27
N ILE A 383 -32.03 -17.41 32.40
CA ILE A 383 -30.78 -16.73 32.78
C ILE A 383 -30.38 -17.15 34.19
N TYR A 384 -29.15 -17.63 34.34
CA TYR A 384 -28.49 -17.79 35.62
C TYR A 384 -27.70 -16.52 35.94
N SER A 385 -27.78 -16.05 37.19
CA SER A 385 -26.88 -15.02 37.70
C SER A 385 -26.08 -15.58 38.86
N GLU A 386 -24.76 -15.37 38.87
CA GLU A 386 -23.91 -15.75 40.02
C GLU A 386 -24.24 -14.94 41.27
N LYS A 387 -24.79 -13.72 41.10
CA LYS A 387 -25.15 -12.84 42.20
C LYS A 387 -26.18 -11.79 41.77
N ALA A 388 -27.06 -11.40 42.68
CA ALA A 388 -27.93 -10.23 42.50
C ALA A 388 -27.10 -8.93 42.61
N THR A 389 -26.72 -8.34 41.47
CA THR A 389 -25.95 -7.07 41.42
C THR A 389 -26.83 -5.83 41.39
N ASN A 390 -28.15 -5.99 41.18
CA ASN A 390 -29.09 -4.91 40.88
C ASN A 390 -28.71 -4.06 39.64
N SER A 391 -27.74 -4.52 38.85
CA SER A 391 -27.43 -3.92 37.56
C SER A 391 -28.60 -4.09 36.60
N ARG A 392 -28.74 -3.16 35.66
CA ARG A 392 -29.79 -3.20 34.64
C ARG A 392 -29.19 -3.53 33.28
N LEU A 393 -29.92 -4.34 32.52
CA LEU A 393 -29.68 -4.62 31.12
C LEU A 393 -30.91 -4.28 30.30
N ILE A 394 -30.69 -3.98 29.03
CA ILE A 394 -31.75 -3.84 28.03
C ILE A 394 -31.74 -5.08 27.13
N LEU A 395 -32.92 -5.65 26.91
CA LEU A 395 -33.19 -6.62 25.84
C LEU A 395 -33.80 -5.86 24.67
N VAL A 396 -33.14 -5.92 23.52
CA VAL A 396 -33.56 -5.25 22.29
C VAL A 396 -33.88 -6.31 21.23
N LEU A 397 -35.06 -6.18 20.62
CA LEU A 397 -35.48 -6.91 19.43
C LEU A 397 -35.47 -5.92 18.27
N ASP A 398 -34.44 -5.98 17.44
CA ASP A 398 -34.26 -5.07 16.32
C ASP A 398 -35.33 -5.36 15.25
N SER A 399 -36.08 -4.34 14.85
CA SER A 399 -37.14 -4.43 13.84
C SER A 399 -36.95 -3.34 12.79
N ASP A 400 -35.67 -3.09 12.47
CA ASP A 400 -35.22 -2.14 11.46
C ASP A 400 -34.75 -2.90 10.21
N LEU A 401 -34.71 -2.22 9.07
CA LEU A 401 -34.13 -2.79 7.87
C LEU A 401 -32.61 -2.98 8.04
N PRO A 402 -32.06 -4.06 7.47
CA PRO A 402 -30.62 -4.15 7.36
C PRO A 402 -30.10 -3.06 6.41
N LYS A 403 -29.10 -2.29 6.88
CA LYS A 403 -28.54 -1.16 6.15
C LYS A 403 -27.28 -1.58 5.35
N PRO A 404 -27.20 -1.24 4.05
CA PRO A 404 -26.01 -1.53 3.24
C PRO A 404 -24.84 -0.60 3.62
N PRO A 405 -23.61 -0.86 3.13
CA PRO A 405 -22.55 0.15 3.10
C PRO A 405 -23.01 1.42 2.37
N ARG A 406 -22.60 2.60 2.86
CA ARG A 406 -23.02 3.94 2.37
C ARG A 406 -23.01 4.09 0.85
N ASP A 407 -21.97 3.61 0.18
CA ASP A 407 -21.76 3.83 -1.26
C ASP A 407 -22.32 2.69 -2.13
N ALA A 408 -22.97 1.68 -1.54
CA ALA A 408 -23.44 0.51 -2.30
C ALA A 408 -24.52 0.87 -3.32
N GLU A 409 -25.44 1.77 -2.97
CA GLU A 409 -26.49 2.27 -3.87
C GLU A 409 -25.90 3.04 -5.05
N ASP A 410 -24.89 3.89 -4.80
CA ASP A 410 -24.14 4.59 -5.85
C ASP A 410 -23.58 3.59 -6.87
N TYR A 411 -22.98 2.48 -6.42
CA TYR A 411 -22.45 1.46 -7.34
C TYR A 411 -23.53 0.68 -8.08
N VAL A 412 -24.70 0.41 -7.49
CA VAL A 412 -25.86 -0.15 -8.22
C VAL A 412 -26.25 0.79 -9.37
N HIS A 413 -26.24 2.09 -9.11
CA HIS A 413 -26.52 3.12 -10.10
C HIS A 413 -25.30 3.53 -10.94
N LYS A 414 -24.18 2.80 -10.89
CA LYS A 414 -22.96 3.07 -11.67
C LYS A 414 -22.40 4.49 -11.46
N ARG A 415 -22.52 4.98 -10.23
CA ARG A 415 -21.90 6.22 -9.74
C ARG A 415 -20.64 5.88 -8.98
N PHE A 416 -19.51 6.41 -9.43
CA PHE A 416 -18.18 6.11 -8.88
C PHE A 416 -17.55 7.37 -8.34
N THR A 417 -17.26 7.40 -7.04
CA THR A 417 -16.55 8.52 -6.40
C THR A 417 -15.23 8.02 -5.84
N TRP A 418 -14.14 8.71 -6.19
CA TRP A 418 -12.84 8.45 -5.60
C TRP A 418 -12.33 9.73 -4.94
N ASN A 419 -12.01 9.63 -3.64
CA ASN A 419 -11.48 10.73 -2.86
C ASN A 419 -9.96 10.65 -2.86
N TYR A 420 -9.30 11.64 -3.43
CA TYR A 420 -7.85 11.70 -3.47
C TYR A 420 -7.34 13.14 -3.48
N GLY A 421 -6.31 13.44 -2.68
CA GLY A 421 -5.78 14.81 -2.56
C GLY A 421 -6.79 15.78 -1.95
N ASN A 422 -7.59 15.32 -0.98
CA ASN A 422 -8.71 16.03 -0.35
C ASN A 422 -9.79 16.51 -1.34
N ARG A 423 -9.94 15.85 -2.50
CA ARG A 423 -10.97 16.17 -3.50
C ARG A 423 -11.75 14.93 -3.90
N PRO A 424 -13.09 15.01 -3.95
CA PRO A 424 -13.92 13.96 -4.55
C PRO A 424 -13.91 14.09 -6.07
N TRP A 425 -13.71 12.98 -6.76
CA TRP A 425 -13.85 12.87 -8.21
C TRP A 425 -14.92 11.84 -8.56
N THR A 426 -16.06 12.33 -9.05
CA THR A 426 -17.25 11.50 -9.31
C THR A 426 -17.56 11.37 -10.80
N VAL A 427 -17.91 10.16 -11.24
CA VAL A 427 -18.47 9.87 -12.57
C VAL A 427 -19.79 9.12 -12.40
N GLN A 428 -20.79 9.50 -13.19
CA GLN A 428 -22.06 8.79 -13.35
C GLN A 428 -22.08 8.18 -14.75
N PHE A 429 -22.36 6.88 -14.87
CA PHE A 429 -22.54 6.21 -16.16
C PHE A 429 -24.02 5.92 -16.43
N GLU A 430 -24.58 6.49 -17.51
CA GLU A 430 -25.98 6.29 -17.93
C GLU A 430 -26.22 4.95 -18.68
N GLY A 431 -25.16 4.16 -18.89
CA GLY A 431 -25.22 2.93 -19.68
C GLY A 431 -24.19 1.88 -19.23
N ARG A 432 -23.36 1.40 -20.16
CA ARG A 432 -22.21 0.56 -19.79
C ARG A 432 -21.14 1.41 -19.13
N ILE A 433 -20.38 0.79 -18.23
CA ILE A 433 -19.27 1.45 -17.56
C ILE A 433 -18.15 1.64 -18.59
N ASP A 434 -17.66 2.87 -18.72
CA ASP A 434 -16.41 3.11 -19.43
C ASP A 434 -15.24 2.81 -18.49
N TRP A 435 -14.68 1.61 -18.62
CA TRP A 435 -13.55 1.14 -17.82
C TRP A 435 -12.24 1.89 -18.09
N SER A 436 -12.20 2.76 -19.10
CA SER A 436 -11.09 3.68 -19.39
C SER A 436 -11.31 5.10 -18.84
N ALA A 437 -12.46 5.37 -18.23
CA ALA A 437 -12.80 6.68 -17.71
C ALA A 437 -11.78 7.18 -16.69
N ASN A 438 -11.57 8.50 -16.69
CA ASN A 438 -10.81 9.22 -15.69
C ASN A 438 -11.29 10.68 -15.63
N PRO A 439 -12.05 11.07 -14.60
CA PRO A 439 -12.58 12.43 -14.44
C PRO A 439 -11.54 13.45 -13.95
N THR A 440 -10.33 13.01 -13.59
CA THR A 440 -9.33 13.90 -13.00
C THR A 440 -8.71 14.82 -14.05
N GLU A 441 -8.54 16.08 -13.71
CA GLU A 441 -8.09 17.13 -14.64
C GLU A 441 -7.08 18.11 -14.02
N GLY A 442 -6.46 18.92 -14.89
CA GLY A 442 -5.47 19.93 -14.50
C GLY A 442 -4.27 19.37 -13.73
N GLU A 443 -3.79 20.14 -12.75
CA GLU A 443 -2.68 19.74 -11.87
C GLU A 443 -2.98 18.46 -11.06
N ALA A 444 -4.27 18.18 -10.79
CA ALA A 444 -4.71 17.03 -10.00
C ALA A 444 -4.95 15.77 -10.86
N ARG A 445 -4.69 15.83 -12.17
CA ARG A 445 -4.81 14.67 -13.06
C ARG A 445 -3.90 13.55 -12.57
N THR A 446 -4.48 12.39 -12.29
CA THR A 446 -3.76 11.19 -11.83
C THR A 446 -4.34 9.94 -12.48
N HIS A 447 -3.47 8.95 -12.71
CA HIS A 447 -3.88 7.64 -13.24
C HIS A 447 -4.63 6.80 -12.19
N LEU A 448 -4.44 7.09 -10.91
CA LEU A 448 -4.93 6.30 -9.80
C LEU A 448 -6.46 6.20 -9.71
N TRP A 449 -7.22 7.16 -10.28
CA TRP A 449 -8.68 7.03 -10.37
C TRP A 449 -9.07 5.84 -11.25
N ASN A 450 -8.44 5.71 -12.42
CA ASN A 450 -8.72 4.61 -13.35
C ASN A 450 -8.24 3.26 -12.79
N GLU A 451 -7.11 3.26 -12.09
CA GLU A 451 -6.67 2.07 -11.35
C GLU A 451 -7.67 1.68 -10.27
N ALA A 452 -8.16 2.63 -9.46
CA ALA A 452 -9.16 2.35 -8.41
C ALA A 452 -10.45 1.78 -9.00
N LEU A 453 -10.91 2.30 -10.15
CA LEU A 453 -12.04 1.74 -10.90
C LEU A 453 -11.77 0.27 -11.23
N ASN A 454 -10.59 -0.04 -11.80
CA ASN A 454 -10.21 -1.38 -12.28
C ASN A 454 -9.68 -2.34 -11.20
N ARG A 455 -9.40 -1.86 -9.98
CA ARG A 455 -9.12 -2.70 -8.80
C ARG A 455 -10.40 -3.33 -8.21
N HIS A 456 -11.56 -2.82 -8.64
CA HIS A 456 -12.89 -3.31 -8.25
C HIS A 456 -13.17 -3.25 -6.74
N PHE A 457 -12.72 -2.20 -6.05
CA PHE A 457 -13.07 -2.02 -4.64
C PHE A 457 -14.59 -1.94 -4.41
N HIS A 458 -15.35 -1.48 -5.41
CA HIS A 458 -16.81 -1.48 -5.41
C HIS A 458 -17.41 -2.89 -5.41
N PHE A 459 -16.73 -3.92 -5.95
CA PHE A 459 -17.23 -5.30 -5.88
C PHE A 459 -17.35 -5.79 -4.44
N GLN A 460 -16.38 -5.45 -3.59
CA GLN A 460 -16.44 -5.78 -2.17
C GLN A 460 -17.61 -5.06 -1.49
N LYS A 461 -17.90 -3.81 -1.89
CA LYS A 461 -19.02 -3.03 -1.32
C LYS A 461 -20.38 -3.60 -1.72
N LEU A 462 -20.57 -3.96 -2.98
CA LEU A 462 -21.79 -4.64 -3.46
C LEU A 462 -21.97 -6.01 -2.80
N ALA A 463 -20.90 -6.82 -2.75
CA ALA A 463 -20.95 -8.14 -2.12
C ALA A 463 -21.23 -8.06 -0.60
N GLN A 464 -20.67 -7.06 0.08
CA GLN A 464 -20.99 -6.78 1.50
C GLN A 464 -22.42 -6.26 1.66
N ALA A 465 -22.94 -5.46 0.73
CA ALA A 465 -24.32 -5.00 0.74
C ALA A 465 -25.28 -6.17 0.62
N TYR A 466 -25.05 -7.08 -0.34
CA TYR A 466 -25.77 -8.35 -0.45
C TYR A 466 -25.70 -9.13 0.88
N TRP A 467 -24.49 -9.39 1.40
CA TRP A 467 -24.28 -10.13 2.64
C TRP A 467 -25.01 -9.56 3.85
N LYS A 468 -25.00 -8.24 3.99
CA LYS A 468 -25.57 -7.53 5.15
C LYS A 468 -27.07 -7.32 5.05
N THR A 469 -27.65 -7.39 3.86
CA THR A 469 -29.05 -6.99 3.64
C THR A 469 -29.95 -8.09 3.07
N GLY A 470 -29.38 -9.11 2.42
CA GLY A 470 -30.15 -10.10 1.67
C GLY A 470 -30.83 -9.58 0.41
N TYR A 471 -30.63 -8.32 0.02
CA TYR A 471 -31.23 -7.79 -1.21
C TYR A 471 -30.44 -8.25 -2.44
N GLU A 472 -31.10 -9.05 -3.29
CA GLU A 472 -30.51 -9.63 -4.51
C GLU A 472 -30.00 -8.58 -5.51
N ARG A 473 -30.62 -7.39 -5.57
CA ARG A 473 -30.20 -6.30 -6.48
C ARG A 473 -28.70 -5.95 -6.40
N TYR A 474 -28.06 -6.15 -5.25
CA TYR A 474 -26.62 -5.93 -5.11
C TYR A 474 -25.79 -7.03 -5.77
N ALA A 475 -26.20 -8.30 -5.62
CA ALA A 475 -25.57 -9.43 -6.28
C ALA A 475 -25.81 -9.41 -7.80
N GLU A 476 -27.00 -8.99 -8.23
CA GLU A 476 -27.36 -8.76 -9.63
C GLU A 476 -26.48 -7.67 -10.26
N ALA A 477 -26.40 -6.48 -9.63
CA ALA A 477 -25.54 -5.40 -10.11
C ALA A 477 -24.07 -5.81 -10.16
N LEU A 478 -23.59 -6.55 -9.16
CA LEU A 478 -22.23 -7.09 -9.14
C LEU A 478 -21.98 -8.06 -10.29
N ALA A 479 -22.88 -9.02 -10.52
CA ALA A 479 -22.76 -9.99 -11.60
C ALA A 479 -22.77 -9.30 -12.98
N GLU A 480 -23.66 -8.33 -13.19
CA GLU A 480 -23.71 -7.52 -14.42
C GLU A 480 -22.37 -6.81 -14.66
N GLN A 481 -21.88 -6.06 -13.67
CA GLN A 481 -20.66 -5.26 -13.80
C GLN A 481 -19.41 -6.12 -13.96
N TRP A 482 -19.34 -7.27 -13.29
CA TRP A 482 -18.24 -8.21 -13.42
C TRP A 482 -18.19 -8.83 -14.82
N MET A 483 -19.33 -9.26 -15.34
CA MET A 483 -19.42 -9.79 -16.70
C MET A 483 -19.11 -8.71 -17.75
N ASP A 484 -19.61 -7.48 -17.57
CA ASP A 484 -19.29 -6.36 -18.45
C ASP A 484 -17.78 -6.04 -18.46
N TRP A 485 -17.12 -6.07 -17.31
CA TRP A 485 -15.67 -5.87 -17.23
C TRP A 485 -14.88 -6.96 -17.97
N ILE A 486 -15.19 -8.24 -17.70
CA ILE A 486 -14.51 -9.38 -18.36
C ILE A 486 -14.69 -9.30 -19.87
N LYS A 487 -15.91 -8.96 -20.30
CA LYS A 487 -16.25 -8.81 -21.71
C LYS A 487 -15.52 -7.64 -22.37
N SER A 488 -15.44 -6.49 -21.70
CA SER A 488 -14.91 -5.25 -22.27
C SER A 488 -13.39 -5.13 -22.21
N ASN A 489 -12.74 -5.85 -21.30
CA ASN A 489 -11.31 -5.71 -21.02
C ASN A 489 -10.56 -7.05 -21.20
N PRO A 490 -10.44 -7.60 -22.43
CA PRO A 490 -9.65 -8.80 -22.66
C PRO A 490 -8.15 -8.56 -22.38
N PRO A 491 -7.40 -9.60 -21.93
CA PRO A 491 -5.96 -9.49 -21.68
C PRO A 491 -5.16 -8.96 -22.88
N PRO A 492 -4.22 -8.03 -22.67
CA PRO A 492 -3.31 -7.58 -23.72
C PRO A 492 -2.35 -8.72 -24.12
N LEU A 493 -2.16 -8.91 -25.43
CA LEU A 493 -1.32 -10.00 -25.95
C LEU A 493 0.18 -9.75 -25.78
N ALA A 494 0.61 -8.49 -25.92
CA ALA A 494 2.01 -8.10 -26.04
C ALA A 494 2.46 -7.01 -25.05
N SER A 495 1.64 -6.69 -24.04
CA SER A 495 1.93 -5.68 -23.02
C SER A 495 1.59 -6.21 -21.62
N SER A 496 2.27 -5.68 -20.61
CA SER A 496 1.93 -5.89 -19.20
C SER A 496 0.81 -4.97 -18.71
N GLY A 497 0.36 -4.00 -19.51
CA GLY A 497 -0.63 -3.02 -19.07
C GLY A 497 -0.12 -2.00 -18.04
N ASN A 498 1.16 -2.08 -17.63
CA ASN A 498 1.75 -1.16 -16.62
C ASN A 498 1.99 0.24 -17.17
N GLN A 499 2.23 0.34 -18.47
CA GLN A 499 2.24 1.60 -19.20
C GLN A 499 0.98 1.59 -20.07
N ALA A 500 -0.06 2.30 -19.62
CA ALA A 500 -1.32 2.41 -20.34
C ALA A 500 -1.35 3.77 -21.08
N PRO A 501 -0.77 3.89 -22.29
CA PRO A 501 -0.78 5.15 -23.06
C PRO A 501 -2.21 5.64 -23.38
N GLY A 502 -3.20 4.75 -23.36
CA GLY A 502 -4.64 5.08 -23.47
C GLY A 502 -5.37 5.31 -22.13
N GLY A 503 -4.67 5.31 -21.00
CA GLY A 503 -5.24 5.60 -19.68
C GLY A 503 -6.07 4.48 -19.03
N CYS A 504 -6.20 3.32 -19.67
CA CYS A 504 -6.90 2.15 -19.11
C CYS A 504 -5.93 1.18 -18.44
N TYR A 505 -5.98 1.10 -17.11
CA TYR A 505 -5.10 0.29 -16.27
C TYR A 505 -5.74 -1.06 -15.86
N ALA A 506 -6.71 -1.55 -16.65
CA ALA A 506 -7.40 -2.81 -16.40
C ALA A 506 -6.46 -4.01 -16.21
N TRP A 507 -5.34 -4.04 -16.93
CA TRP A 507 -4.36 -5.14 -16.87
C TRP A 507 -3.03 -4.75 -16.25
N GLN A 508 -2.92 -3.57 -15.61
CA GLN A 508 -1.74 -3.27 -14.79
C GLN A 508 -1.53 -4.40 -13.78
N THR A 509 -0.29 -4.87 -13.64
CA THR A 509 0.05 -6.07 -12.88
C THR A 509 -0.30 -5.92 -11.40
N LEU A 510 -0.05 -4.75 -10.80
CA LEU A 510 -0.49 -4.43 -9.44
C LEU A 510 -2.02 -4.52 -9.27
N THR A 511 -2.76 -3.86 -10.17
CA THR A 511 -4.23 -3.88 -10.17
C THR A 511 -4.77 -5.31 -10.37
N THR A 512 -4.10 -6.13 -11.18
CA THR A 512 -4.41 -7.54 -11.39
C THR A 512 -4.13 -8.38 -10.15
N GLY A 513 -3.00 -8.15 -9.46
CA GLY A 513 -2.65 -8.76 -8.18
C GLY A 513 -3.75 -8.51 -7.14
N ILE A 514 -4.10 -7.24 -6.91
CA ILE A 514 -5.14 -6.82 -5.95
C ILE A 514 -6.49 -7.48 -6.22
N ARG A 515 -6.87 -7.64 -7.49
CA ARG A 515 -8.13 -8.33 -7.84
C ARG A 515 -8.10 -9.78 -7.39
N LEU A 516 -7.04 -10.51 -7.73
CA LEU A 516 -6.90 -11.93 -7.40
C LEU A 516 -6.61 -12.19 -5.92
N GLU A 517 -5.96 -11.26 -5.23
CA GLU A 517 -5.55 -11.39 -3.83
C GLU A 517 -6.73 -11.19 -2.88
N ARG A 518 -7.63 -10.26 -3.24
CA ARG A 518 -8.63 -9.73 -2.31
C ARG A 518 -10.00 -9.51 -2.92
N THR A 519 -10.14 -8.67 -3.95
CA THR A 519 -11.49 -8.17 -4.31
C THR A 519 -12.38 -9.24 -4.94
N TRP A 520 -11.82 -10.08 -5.83
CA TRP A 520 -12.58 -11.13 -6.50
C TRP A 520 -12.89 -12.32 -5.59
N PRO A 521 -11.95 -12.87 -4.81
CA PRO A 521 -12.27 -13.92 -3.84
C PRO A 521 -13.38 -13.51 -2.87
N ASP A 522 -13.30 -12.30 -2.30
CA ASP A 522 -14.30 -11.83 -1.33
C ASP A 522 -15.69 -11.69 -1.96
N ALA A 523 -15.75 -11.15 -3.18
CA ALA A 523 -17.00 -10.97 -3.91
C ALA A 523 -17.64 -12.30 -4.32
N LEU A 524 -16.83 -13.23 -4.86
CA LEU A 524 -17.29 -14.55 -5.29
C LEU A 524 -17.84 -15.35 -4.09
N TYR A 525 -17.06 -15.48 -3.02
CA TYR A 525 -17.45 -16.31 -1.86
C TYR A 525 -18.63 -15.74 -1.06
N ARG A 526 -18.95 -14.44 -1.19
CA ARG A 526 -20.17 -13.88 -0.59
C ARG A 526 -21.41 -14.16 -1.44
N CYS A 527 -21.27 -14.16 -2.76
CA CYS A 527 -22.41 -14.17 -3.67
C CYS A 527 -22.61 -15.49 -4.41
N LEU A 528 -21.77 -16.50 -4.17
CA LEU A 528 -21.82 -17.80 -4.85
C LEU A 528 -23.17 -18.53 -4.72
N GLY A 529 -23.94 -18.23 -3.66
CA GLY A 529 -25.29 -18.73 -3.44
C GLY A 529 -26.42 -17.92 -4.06
N SER A 530 -26.15 -16.73 -4.59
CA SER A 530 -27.17 -15.87 -5.22
C SER A 530 -27.58 -16.47 -6.58
N PRO A 531 -28.87 -16.40 -6.95
CA PRO A 531 -29.34 -16.75 -8.29
C PRO A 531 -28.67 -15.94 -9.42
N ALA A 532 -28.19 -14.73 -9.14
CA ALA A 532 -27.47 -13.89 -10.11
C ALA A 532 -26.13 -14.49 -10.54
N PHE A 533 -25.49 -15.30 -9.67
CA PHE A 533 -24.26 -16.00 -9.96
C PHE A 533 -24.56 -17.33 -10.66
N THR A 534 -25.10 -17.24 -11.87
CA THR A 534 -25.43 -18.37 -12.74
C THR A 534 -24.21 -19.22 -13.09
N ASP A 535 -24.43 -20.41 -13.67
CA ASP A 535 -23.34 -21.29 -14.11
C ASP A 535 -22.40 -20.60 -15.11
N GLU A 536 -22.96 -19.76 -16.00
CA GLU A 536 -22.18 -18.99 -16.97
C GLU A 536 -21.30 -17.92 -16.29
N VAL A 537 -21.85 -17.23 -15.28
CA VAL A 537 -21.11 -16.21 -14.51
C VAL A 537 -19.94 -16.85 -13.77
N VAL A 538 -20.20 -17.94 -13.03
CA VAL A 538 -19.15 -18.64 -12.26
C VAL A 538 -18.03 -19.14 -13.18
N VAL A 539 -18.38 -19.77 -14.30
CA VAL A 539 -17.37 -20.29 -15.24
C VAL A 539 -16.61 -19.16 -15.95
N THR A 540 -17.28 -18.07 -16.32
CA THR A 540 -16.62 -16.92 -16.95
C THR A 540 -15.64 -16.22 -16.01
N ILE A 541 -15.99 -16.11 -14.73
CA ILE A 541 -15.07 -15.62 -13.69
C ILE A 541 -13.86 -16.55 -13.61
N MET A 542 -14.05 -17.88 -13.58
CA MET A 542 -12.93 -18.83 -13.56
C MET A 542 -11.99 -18.68 -14.76
N LYS A 543 -12.52 -18.50 -15.97
CA LYS A 543 -11.71 -18.22 -17.17
C LYS A 543 -10.86 -16.96 -17.00
N SER A 544 -11.48 -15.88 -16.52
CA SER A 544 -10.77 -14.62 -16.31
C SER A 544 -9.73 -14.69 -15.19
N VAL A 545 -9.97 -15.48 -14.13
CA VAL A 545 -8.95 -15.77 -13.11
C VAL A 545 -7.74 -16.45 -13.73
N ALA A 546 -7.93 -17.45 -14.60
CA ALA A 546 -6.81 -18.12 -15.27
C ALA A 546 -6.03 -17.17 -16.20
N ASP A 547 -6.73 -16.32 -16.94
CA ASP A 547 -6.09 -15.30 -17.77
C ASP A 547 -5.27 -14.31 -16.94
N GLN A 548 -5.78 -13.87 -15.79
CA GLN A 548 -5.08 -12.99 -14.86
C GLN A 548 -3.87 -13.66 -14.20
N ALA A 549 -4.01 -14.91 -13.72
CA ALA A 549 -2.89 -15.65 -13.16
C ALA A 549 -1.75 -15.82 -14.18
N ARG A 550 -2.09 -16.20 -15.43
CA ARG A 550 -1.10 -16.32 -16.51
C ARG A 550 -0.47 -14.98 -16.89
N HIS A 551 -1.22 -13.88 -16.80
CA HIS A 551 -0.68 -12.54 -16.99
C HIS A 551 0.39 -12.21 -15.93
N LEU A 552 0.12 -12.48 -14.65
CA LEU A 552 1.07 -12.26 -13.54
C LEU A 552 2.31 -13.16 -13.59
N VAL A 553 2.16 -14.38 -14.14
CA VAL A 553 3.31 -15.25 -14.43
C VAL A 553 4.18 -14.64 -15.53
N LYS A 554 3.56 -14.16 -16.62
CA LYS A 554 4.25 -13.65 -17.80
C LYS A 554 4.97 -12.32 -17.57
N TRP A 555 4.44 -11.46 -16.71
CA TRP A 555 4.91 -10.08 -16.52
C TRP A 555 5.24 -9.73 -15.07
N PRO A 556 6.20 -10.42 -14.42
CA PRO A 556 6.63 -10.05 -13.08
C PRO A 556 7.25 -8.66 -13.03
N THR A 557 7.01 -7.92 -11.96
CA THR A 557 7.73 -6.69 -11.63
C THR A 557 8.75 -6.91 -10.50
N SER A 558 8.87 -5.97 -9.57
CA SER A 558 9.79 -5.97 -8.41
C SER A 558 9.12 -5.29 -7.22
N ARG A 559 9.68 -5.42 -6.01
CA ARG A 559 9.26 -4.64 -4.81
C ARG A 559 7.80 -4.83 -4.44
N ASN A 560 7.16 -3.79 -3.90
CA ASN A 560 5.78 -3.88 -3.41
C ASN A 560 4.80 -4.42 -4.47
N TRP A 561 5.04 -4.11 -5.76
CA TRP A 561 4.24 -4.65 -6.87
C TRP A 561 4.41 -6.16 -7.00
N LEU A 562 5.65 -6.66 -7.01
CA LEU A 562 5.91 -8.11 -7.09
C LEU A 562 5.34 -8.86 -5.89
N THR A 563 5.34 -8.24 -4.71
CA THR A 563 4.72 -8.82 -3.51
C THR A 563 3.21 -9.01 -3.73
N GLU A 564 2.50 -7.98 -4.18
CA GLU A 564 1.06 -8.05 -4.44
C GLU A 564 0.70 -8.96 -5.63
N GLU A 565 1.49 -8.93 -6.71
CA GLU A 565 1.36 -9.84 -7.85
C GLU A 565 1.48 -11.30 -7.40
N SER A 566 2.47 -11.58 -6.54
CA SER A 566 2.71 -12.93 -6.02
C SER A 566 1.58 -13.37 -5.09
N MET A 567 1.07 -12.49 -4.23
CA MET A 567 -0.06 -12.81 -3.36
C MET A 567 -1.36 -13.06 -4.14
N GLY A 568 -1.62 -12.30 -5.20
CA GLY A 568 -2.72 -12.56 -6.12
C GLY A 568 -2.57 -13.90 -6.83
N LEU A 569 -1.36 -14.21 -7.32
CA LEU A 569 -1.06 -15.47 -8.00
C LEU A 569 -1.17 -16.69 -7.07
N PHE A 570 -0.65 -16.60 -5.84
CA PHE A 570 -0.80 -17.62 -4.81
C PHE A 570 -2.28 -17.87 -4.51
N THR A 571 -3.05 -16.80 -4.30
CA THR A 571 -4.48 -16.88 -3.96
C THR A 571 -5.28 -17.53 -5.09
N ALA A 572 -4.99 -17.21 -6.36
CA ALA A 572 -5.61 -17.87 -7.50
C ALA A 572 -5.30 -19.37 -7.56
N GLY A 573 -4.02 -19.76 -7.39
CA GLY A 573 -3.61 -21.16 -7.36
C GLY A 573 -4.11 -21.93 -6.13
N MET A 574 -4.38 -21.24 -5.02
CA MET A 574 -4.96 -21.81 -3.80
C MET A 574 -6.47 -22.04 -3.95
N LEU A 575 -7.20 -21.05 -4.47
CA LEU A 575 -8.66 -21.10 -4.54
C LEU A 575 -9.20 -21.89 -5.75
N PHE A 576 -8.41 -22.06 -6.80
CA PHE A 576 -8.81 -22.81 -7.99
C PHE A 576 -7.83 -23.95 -8.30
N PRO A 577 -7.69 -24.95 -7.39
CA PRO A 577 -6.79 -26.08 -7.58
C PRO A 577 -7.17 -26.97 -8.77
N GLU A 578 -8.36 -26.80 -9.34
CA GLU A 578 -8.84 -27.52 -10.52
C GLU A 578 -7.99 -27.23 -11.78
N PHE A 579 -7.26 -26.11 -11.84
CA PHE A 579 -6.34 -25.83 -12.94
C PHE A 579 -5.06 -26.66 -12.84
N LYS A 580 -4.61 -27.23 -13.96
CA LYS A 580 -3.31 -27.93 -14.06
C LYS A 580 -2.14 -27.03 -13.64
N ASP A 581 -2.25 -25.73 -13.91
CA ASP A 581 -1.22 -24.73 -13.61
C ASP A 581 -1.24 -24.29 -12.13
N ALA A 582 -2.27 -24.62 -11.34
CA ALA A 582 -2.51 -24.04 -10.01
C ALA A 582 -1.33 -24.23 -9.04
N LYS A 583 -0.74 -25.43 -9.01
CA LYS A 583 0.45 -25.71 -8.19
C LYS A 583 1.65 -24.88 -8.63
N SER A 584 1.84 -24.71 -9.93
CA SER A 584 2.93 -23.89 -10.47
C SER A 584 2.76 -22.41 -10.13
N TRP A 585 1.53 -21.89 -10.14
CA TRP A 585 1.21 -20.52 -9.73
C TRP A 585 1.59 -20.28 -8.27
N ARG A 586 1.20 -21.19 -7.35
CA ARG A 586 1.58 -21.08 -5.93
C ARG A 586 3.08 -21.14 -5.74
N HIS A 587 3.76 -22.09 -6.40
CA HIS A 587 5.20 -22.23 -6.32
C HIS A 587 5.93 -20.96 -6.79
N THR A 588 5.57 -20.43 -7.96
CA THR A 588 6.15 -19.18 -8.49
C THR A 588 5.93 -18.00 -7.55
N ALA A 589 4.75 -17.88 -6.94
CA ALA A 589 4.46 -16.84 -5.96
C ALA A 589 5.33 -16.96 -4.70
N ILE A 590 5.43 -18.16 -4.12
CA ILE A 590 6.24 -18.43 -2.94
C ILE A 590 7.72 -18.16 -3.22
N GLU A 591 8.24 -18.60 -4.37
CA GLU A 591 9.63 -18.38 -4.78
C GLU A 591 9.95 -16.88 -4.89
N ARG A 592 9.06 -16.10 -5.52
CA ARG A 592 9.21 -14.64 -5.65
C ARG A 592 9.27 -13.98 -4.28
N LEU A 593 8.28 -14.25 -3.43
CA LEU A 593 8.19 -13.66 -2.08
C LEU A 593 9.38 -14.04 -1.20
N TYR A 594 9.79 -15.31 -1.24
CA TYR A 594 10.95 -15.79 -0.48
C TYR A 594 12.24 -15.08 -0.91
N ARG A 595 12.44 -14.88 -2.23
CA ARG A 595 13.61 -14.16 -2.75
C ARG A 595 13.61 -12.67 -2.37
N GLN A 596 12.45 -12.02 -2.32
CA GLN A 596 12.35 -10.61 -1.89
C GLN A 596 12.87 -10.38 -0.47
N LEU A 597 12.70 -11.34 0.45
CA LEU A 597 13.21 -11.24 1.83
C LEU A 597 14.75 -11.12 1.91
N ASP A 598 15.46 -11.57 0.87
CA ASP A 598 16.92 -11.46 0.75
C ASP A 598 17.36 -10.34 -0.22
N GLU A 599 16.53 -10.01 -1.21
CA GLU A 599 16.90 -9.08 -2.28
C GLU A 599 16.38 -7.66 -2.07
N GLU A 600 15.29 -7.48 -1.35
CA GLU A 600 14.58 -6.19 -1.24
C GLU A 600 14.31 -5.80 0.22
N VAL A 601 14.68 -6.64 1.20
CA VAL A 601 14.57 -6.33 2.64
C VAL A 601 15.95 -6.28 3.30
N TYR A 602 16.39 -5.09 3.72
CA TYR A 602 17.68 -4.91 4.37
C TYR A 602 17.85 -5.82 5.60
N PRO A 603 19.10 -6.15 6.00
CA PRO A 603 19.36 -7.00 7.16
C PRO A 603 18.74 -6.48 8.47
N ASP A 604 18.53 -5.17 8.55
CA ASP A 604 17.94 -4.49 9.71
C ASP A 604 16.40 -4.38 9.64
N GLY A 605 15.78 -4.93 8.59
CA GLY A 605 14.35 -5.29 8.54
C GLY A 605 13.47 -4.40 7.67
N MET A 606 13.96 -3.26 7.18
CA MET A 606 13.17 -2.38 6.31
C MET A 606 13.27 -2.82 4.84
N GLU A 607 12.14 -2.79 4.14
CA GLU A 607 12.11 -2.93 2.68
C GLU A 607 12.75 -1.72 1.96
N ASP A 608 13.42 -1.96 0.84
CA ASP A 608 14.37 -1.02 0.22
C ASP A 608 13.74 0.23 -0.44
N GLU A 609 12.42 0.36 -0.46
CA GLU A 609 11.72 1.62 -0.81
C GLU A 609 11.75 2.64 0.32
N LEU A 610 12.10 2.24 1.55
CA LEU A 610 12.23 3.12 2.72
C LEU A 610 10.97 3.92 3.07
N ALA A 611 9.81 3.51 2.55
CA ALA A 611 8.51 4.11 2.84
C ALA A 611 7.72 3.23 3.81
N ALA A 612 7.49 3.74 5.02
CA ALA A 612 6.87 3.04 6.14
C ALA A 612 5.57 2.27 5.79
N GLY A 613 4.65 2.91 5.06
CA GLY A 613 3.39 2.32 4.65
C GLY A 613 3.55 1.14 3.68
N TYR A 614 4.54 1.20 2.80
CA TYR A 614 4.84 0.12 1.86
C TYR A 614 5.49 -1.06 2.57
N ASN A 615 6.44 -0.82 3.47
CA ASN A 615 7.00 -1.86 4.32
C ASN A 615 5.91 -2.60 5.11
N ASN A 616 4.98 -1.87 5.73
CA ASN A 616 3.86 -2.46 6.46
C ASN A 616 2.97 -3.34 5.56
N TRP A 617 2.75 -2.92 4.32
CA TRP A 617 1.99 -3.69 3.35
C TRP A 617 2.70 -4.98 2.95
N VAL A 618 4.02 -4.92 2.71
CA VAL A 618 4.86 -6.10 2.42
C VAL A 618 4.81 -7.08 3.60
N VAL A 619 5.04 -6.63 4.83
CA VAL A 619 4.94 -7.48 6.03
C VAL A 619 3.57 -8.14 6.12
N SER A 620 2.50 -7.37 5.91
CA SER A 620 1.13 -7.90 5.95
C SER A 620 0.90 -8.99 4.89
N ASN A 621 1.41 -8.80 3.67
CA ASN A 621 1.29 -9.76 2.59
C ASN A 621 2.08 -11.05 2.85
N MET A 622 3.30 -10.94 3.40
CA MET A 622 4.08 -12.11 3.80
C MET A 622 3.38 -12.91 4.92
N CYS A 623 2.74 -12.24 5.87
CA CYS A 623 1.90 -12.93 6.87
C CYS A 623 0.63 -13.54 6.26
N ASN A 624 0.00 -12.88 5.27
CA ASN A 624 -1.17 -13.40 4.57
C ASN A 624 -0.84 -14.74 3.87
N LEU A 625 0.36 -14.88 3.30
CA LEU A 625 0.82 -16.14 2.70
C LEU A 625 0.79 -17.28 3.74
N ILE A 626 1.43 -17.08 4.89
CA ILE A 626 1.53 -18.08 5.96
C ILE A 626 0.13 -18.48 6.46
N GLU A 627 -0.73 -17.50 6.75
CA GLU A 627 -2.05 -17.75 7.30
C GLU A 627 -2.99 -18.43 6.31
N ARG A 628 -2.94 -18.04 5.02
CA ARG A 628 -3.76 -18.66 3.97
C ARG A 628 -3.28 -20.08 3.64
N ALA A 629 -1.97 -20.30 3.64
CA ALA A 629 -1.39 -21.63 3.48
C ALA A 629 -1.84 -22.55 4.63
N LYS A 630 -1.74 -22.09 5.88
CA LYS A 630 -2.25 -22.81 7.06
C LYS A 630 -3.75 -23.09 6.98
N MET A 631 -4.55 -22.09 6.60
CA MET A 631 -6.00 -22.25 6.44
C MET A 631 -6.37 -23.35 5.45
N ASN A 632 -5.53 -23.62 4.44
CA ASN A 632 -5.80 -24.54 3.35
C ASN A 632 -4.90 -25.79 3.33
N GLY A 633 -4.13 -26.04 4.40
CA GLY A 633 -3.24 -27.21 4.49
C GLY A 633 -2.10 -27.19 3.47
N LEU A 634 -1.57 -26.02 3.13
CA LEU A 634 -0.47 -25.81 2.16
C LEU A 634 0.83 -25.34 2.83
N GLU A 635 0.98 -25.52 4.15
CA GLU A 635 2.16 -25.07 4.90
C GLU A 635 3.45 -25.74 4.40
N ASP A 636 3.37 -26.99 3.96
CA ASP A 636 4.50 -27.76 3.41
C ASP A 636 5.05 -27.19 2.09
N GLU A 637 4.32 -26.28 1.43
CA GLU A 637 4.81 -25.57 0.23
C GLU A 637 5.70 -24.37 0.57
N ILE A 638 5.66 -23.87 1.81
CA ILE A 638 6.44 -22.70 2.25
C ILE A 638 7.83 -23.15 2.73
N PRO A 639 8.92 -22.49 2.30
CA PRO A 639 10.27 -22.76 2.82
C PRO A 639 10.33 -22.68 4.35
N THR A 640 11.04 -23.62 4.98
CA THR A 640 11.06 -23.79 6.44
C THR A 640 11.61 -22.58 7.19
N ASP A 641 12.54 -21.85 6.57
CA ASP A 641 13.20 -20.64 7.11
C ASP A 641 12.47 -19.33 6.75
N PHE A 642 11.34 -19.38 6.02
CA PHE A 642 10.60 -18.19 5.59
C PHE A 642 10.17 -17.31 6.79
N LYS A 643 9.69 -17.94 7.87
CA LYS A 643 9.25 -17.22 9.09
C LYS A 643 10.42 -16.51 9.76
N GLU A 644 11.57 -17.16 9.85
CA GLU A 644 12.79 -16.58 10.45
C GLU A 644 13.25 -15.35 9.66
N LYS A 645 13.22 -15.42 8.33
CA LYS A 645 13.53 -14.26 7.46
C LYS A 645 12.55 -13.12 7.59
N LEU A 646 11.28 -13.39 7.90
CA LEU A 646 10.25 -12.37 8.09
C LEU A 646 10.37 -11.67 9.45
N GLU A 647 10.88 -12.35 10.48
CA GLU A 647 10.96 -11.83 11.86
C GLU A 647 11.69 -10.49 11.94
N LYS A 648 12.80 -10.32 11.20
CA LYS A 648 13.58 -9.06 11.19
C LYS A 648 12.76 -7.84 10.79
N MET A 649 11.74 -8.00 9.94
CA MET A 649 10.90 -6.87 9.51
C MET A 649 10.07 -6.30 10.65
N PHE A 650 9.68 -7.14 11.62
CA PHE A 650 8.97 -6.69 12.82
C PHE A 650 9.88 -5.92 13.79
N ASN A 651 11.20 -6.15 13.75
CA ASN A 651 12.14 -5.36 14.55
C ASN A 651 12.13 -3.89 14.13
N TYR A 652 12.05 -3.62 12.81
CA TYR A 652 11.90 -2.26 12.33
C TYR A 652 10.62 -1.61 12.88
N LEU A 653 9.47 -2.30 12.79
CA LEU A 653 8.20 -1.80 13.32
C LEU A 653 8.29 -1.48 14.83
N LEU A 654 8.89 -2.37 15.62
CA LEU A 654 9.00 -2.21 17.07
C LEU A 654 9.89 -1.03 17.47
N TYR A 655 11.13 -0.95 16.95
CA TYR A 655 12.07 0.07 17.40
C TYR A 655 11.83 1.43 16.73
N ALA A 656 11.24 1.47 15.53
CA ALA A 656 10.90 2.73 14.87
C ALA A 656 9.62 3.39 15.40
N MET A 657 8.68 2.66 16.03
CA MET A 657 7.39 3.23 16.43
C MET A 657 7.54 4.35 17.48
N MET A 658 6.85 5.48 17.28
CA MET A 658 6.67 6.53 18.28
C MET A 658 5.92 6.01 19.53
N PRO A 659 5.91 6.75 20.65
CA PRO A 659 5.25 6.31 21.90
C PRO A 659 3.76 6.01 21.81
N ASN A 660 3.07 6.46 20.75
CA ASN A 660 1.66 6.13 20.50
C ASN A 660 1.46 4.81 19.73
N GLY A 661 2.54 4.11 19.34
CA GLY A 661 2.50 2.87 18.56
C GLY A 661 2.50 3.07 17.04
N ALA A 662 2.63 4.30 16.54
CA ALA A 662 2.72 4.58 15.11
C ALA A 662 4.18 4.78 14.67
N ILE A 663 4.57 4.26 13.51
CA ILE A 663 5.85 4.64 12.88
C ILE A 663 5.70 5.99 12.15
N PRO A 664 6.74 6.84 12.14
CA PRO A 664 6.72 8.08 11.36
C PRO A 664 6.47 7.85 9.86
N GLY A 665 5.68 8.73 9.26
CA GLY A 665 5.31 8.68 7.85
C GLY A 665 6.35 9.21 6.89
N LEU A 666 7.59 8.73 6.95
CA LEU A 666 8.65 9.15 6.03
C LEU A 666 8.34 8.74 4.58
N ASN A 667 8.89 9.48 3.61
CA ASN A 667 8.73 9.23 2.18
C ASN A 667 7.24 9.20 1.77
N ASP A 668 6.83 8.41 0.77
CA ASP A 668 5.42 8.29 0.37
C ASP A 668 4.51 7.55 1.38
N SER A 669 4.68 7.80 2.67
CA SER A 669 3.87 7.25 3.75
C SER A 669 3.17 8.34 4.55
N GLY A 670 2.18 7.92 5.33
CA GLY A 670 1.72 8.68 6.48
C GLY A 670 2.14 7.99 7.78
N ASN A 671 1.93 8.64 8.93
CA ASN A 671 2.09 7.98 10.23
C ASN A 671 1.17 6.75 10.28
N ALA A 672 1.72 5.58 10.60
CA ALA A 672 1.00 4.31 10.53
C ALA A 672 1.06 3.55 11.85
N ASP A 673 -0.09 3.25 12.44
CA ASP A 673 -0.20 2.41 13.64
C ASP A 673 0.22 0.97 13.35
N VAL A 674 1.28 0.49 14.01
CA VAL A 674 1.85 -0.84 13.79
C VAL A 674 1.48 -1.85 14.87
N ARG A 675 0.68 -1.46 15.87
CA ARG A 675 0.32 -2.34 17.00
C ARG A 675 -0.39 -3.61 16.56
N GLY A 676 -1.27 -3.50 15.56
CA GLY A 676 -1.95 -4.65 14.96
C GLY A 676 -0.98 -5.62 14.28
N LEU A 677 0.02 -5.10 13.57
CA LEU A 677 1.07 -5.91 12.98
C LEU A 677 1.97 -6.53 14.06
N LEU A 678 2.37 -5.80 15.09
CA LEU A 678 3.15 -6.35 16.20
C LEU A 678 2.39 -7.45 16.96
N MET A 679 1.08 -7.31 17.17
CA MET A 679 0.25 -8.38 17.73
C MET A 679 0.24 -9.63 16.82
N ARG A 680 0.16 -9.43 15.50
CA ARG A 680 0.28 -10.51 14.52
C ARG A 680 1.67 -11.16 14.56
N GLY A 681 2.72 -10.34 14.70
CA GLY A 681 4.10 -10.78 14.90
C GLY A 681 4.23 -11.64 16.15
N TYR A 682 3.70 -11.22 17.30
CA TYR A 682 3.69 -12.04 18.52
C TYR A 682 2.98 -13.39 18.35
N ARG A 683 1.87 -13.44 17.61
CA ARG A 683 1.19 -14.72 17.30
C ARG A 683 2.04 -15.66 16.43
N LEU A 684 2.85 -15.11 15.52
CA LEU A 684 3.76 -15.86 14.68
C LEU A 684 5.05 -16.26 15.43
N PHE A 685 5.49 -15.42 16.37
CA PHE A 685 6.73 -15.53 17.14
C PHE A 685 6.47 -15.36 18.64
N PRO A 686 5.86 -16.34 19.34
CA PRO A 686 5.46 -16.18 20.74
C PRO A 686 6.62 -15.94 21.72
N HIS A 687 7.87 -16.25 21.31
CA HIS A 687 9.08 -15.95 22.08
C HIS A 687 9.41 -14.44 22.11
N ARG A 688 8.85 -13.65 21.19
CA ARG A 688 9.06 -12.19 21.09
C ARG A 688 8.06 -11.43 21.94
N GLU A 689 8.19 -11.55 23.26
CA GLU A 689 7.35 -10.81 24.22
C GLU A 689 7.47 -9.28 24.09
N ASP A 690 8.53 -8.79 23.44
CA ASP A 690 8.73 -7.39 23.06
C ASP A 690 7.79 -6.93 21.93
N PHE A 691 7.36 -7.83 21.04
CA PHE A 691 6.27 -7.54 20.12
C PHE A 691 4.94 -7.38 20.85
N LEU A 692 4.66 -8.21 21.88
CA LEU A 692 3.48 -8.04 22.73
C LEU A 692 3.53 -6.72 23.50
N PHE A 693 4.71 -6.34 23.99
CA PHE A 693 4.93 -5.04 24.62
C PHE A 693 4.59 -3.89 23.68
N GLY A 694 5.15 -3.89 22.47
CA GLY A 694 4.85 -2.83 21.50
C GLY A 694 3.38 -2.80 21.08
N ALA A 695 2.77 -3.96 20.87
CA ALA A 695 1.37 -4.08 20.49
C ALA A 695 0.38 -3.58 21.56
N THR A 696 0.77 -3.66 22.84
CA THR A 696 -0.07 -3.27 23.98
C THR A 696 0.41 -1.98 24.66
N LEU A 697 1.39 -1.28 24.05
CA LEU A 697 2.01 -0.08 24.61
C LEU A 697 2.52 -0.27 26.05
N GLY A 698 3.03 -1.47 26.33
CA GLY A 698 3.64 -1.85 27.61
C GLY A 698 2.69 -2.35 28.68
N GLU A 699 1.39 -2.53 28.40
CA GLU A 699 0.46 -3.17 29.35
C GLU A 699 0.78 -4.65 29.58
N LYS A 700 1.31 -5.34 28.56
CA LYS A 700 1.71 -6.76 28.61
C LYS A 700 3.05 -6.97 27.92
N GLY A 701 3.64 -8.15 28.08
CA GLY A 701 4.89 -8.51 27.43
C GLY A 701 6.12 -7.90 28.10
N ARG A 702 7.28 -8.04 27.45
CA ARG A 702 8.57 -7.63 27.99
C ARG A 702 9.06 -6.39 27.27
N ARG A 703 9.49 -5.37 28.02
CA ARG A 703 10.09 -4.17 27.43
C ARG A 703 11.24 -4.55 26.48
N PRO A 704 11.35 -3.93 25.29
CA PRO A 704 12.46 -4.15 24.37
C PRO A 704 13.82 -3.92 25.04
N GLU A 705 14.82 -4.69 24.61
CA GLU A 705 16.17 -4.67 25.19
C GLU A 705 16.80 -3.28 25.13
N TYR A 706 16.68 -2.62 23.97
CA TYR A 706 17.24 -1.30 23.74
C TYR A 706 16.17 -0.21 23.88
N THR A 707 16.62 0.94 24.38
CA THR A 707 15.78 2.15 24.42
C THR A 707 15.97 2.94 23.12
N SER A 708 17.16 3.47 22.86
CA SER A 708 17.52 4.00 21.53
C SER A 708 18.03 2.89 20.61
N TYR A 709 17.86 3.04 19.30
CA TYR A 709 18.20 1.99 18.34
C TYR A 709 18.67 2.55 17.00
N ALA A 710 19.56 1.83 16.31
CA ALA A 710 20.05 2.21 14.99
C ALA A 710 19.73 1.12 13.95
N PHE A 711 19.35 1.56 12.77
CA PHE A 711 19.17 0.75 11.56
C PHE A 711 20.21 1.19 10.52
N PRO A 712 21.44 0.64 10.51
CA PRO A 712 22.54 1.17 9.70
C PRO A 712 22.36 1.01 8.19
N TYR A 713 21.61 -0.01 7.75
CA TYR A 713 21.35 -0.22 6.32
C TYR A 713 20.29 0.73 5.82
N THR A 714 19.18 0.79 6.56
CA THR A 714 18.09 1.74 6.37
C THR A 714 18.60 3.18 6.50
N GLY A 715 19.54 3.41 7.43
CA GLY A 715 20.07 4.71 7.84
C GLY A 715 19.12 5.51 8.72
N HIS A 716 18.29 4.84 9.52
CA HIS A 716 17.41 5.48 10.50
C HIS A 716 17.98 5.30 11.92
N TYR A 717 18.01 6.40 12.67
CA TYR A 717 18.56 6.43 14.02
C TYR A 717 17.51 6.95 15.00
N ILE A 718 17.09 6.09 15.93
CA ILE A 718 16.03 6.35 16.90
C ILE A 718 16.66 6.72 18.22
N MET A 719 16.46 7.96 18.64
CA MET A 719 16.86 8.47 19.95
C MET A 719 15.64 8.56 20.84
N ARG A 720 15.66 7.97 22.05
CA ARG A 720 14.54 8.11 22.98
C ARG A 720 14.90 7.99 24.46
N SER A 721 14.08 8.61 25.31
CA SER A 721 14.21 8.53 26.77
C SER A 721 13.51 7.31 27.39
N GLY A 722 12.58 6.69 26.66
CA GLY A 722 11.83 5.54 27.15
C GLY A 722 10.72 5.13 26.18
N TRP A 723 9.82 4.26 26.63
CA TRP A 723 8.72 3.71 25.82
C TRP A 723 7.33 4.20 26.24
N GLY A 724 7.22 4.87 27.38
CA GLY A 724 5.94 5.38 27.88
C GLY A 724 5.43 6.55 27.05
N ARG A 725 4.14 6.88 27.23
CA ARG A 725 3.45 7.96 26.51
C ARG A 725 4.19 9.30 26.53
N ASP A 726 4.86 9.60 27.64
CA ASP A 726 5.58 10.87 27.85
C ASP A 726 7.04 10.83 27.40
N ALA A 727 7.48 9.75 26.74
CA ALA A 727 8.83 9.65 26.25
C ALA A 727 9.14 10.75 25.23
N VAL A 728 10.38 11.23 25.28
CA VAL A 728 10.99 12.09 24.27
C VAL A 728 11.62 11.18 23.24
N TYR A 729 11.33 11.41 21.96
CA TYR A 729 11.70 10.57 20.83
C TYR A 729 12.08 11.43 19.63
N LEU A 730 13.13 11.02 18.92
CA LEU A 730 13.50 11.55 17.62
C LEU A 730 13.90 10.40 16.70
N LEU A 731 13.45 10.44 15.44
CA LEU A 731 14.00 9.61 14.37
C LEU A 731 14.75 10.51 13.40
N PHE A 732 16.02 10.18 13.16
CA PHE A 732 16.91 10.85 12.22
C PHE A 732 17.15 9.98 10.99
N ASP A 733 16.90 10.53 9.79
CA ASP A 733 17.17 9.89 8.51
C ASP A 733 18.53 10.33 7.94
N SER A 734 19.46 9.38 7.85
CA SER A 734 20.72 9.51 7.10
C SER A 734 20.89 8.34 6.10
N GLY A 735 19.78 7.77 5.65
CA GLY A 735 19.70 6.65 4.74
C GLY A 735 20.22 6.91 3.33
N PRO A 736 20.25 5.85 2.49
CA PRO A 736 20.37 6.03 1.05
C PRO A 736 19.10 6.74 0.54
N PHE A 737 18.97 6.97 -0.77
CA PHE A 737 17.71 7.50 -1.27
C PHE A 737 16.60 6.50 -0.92
N GLY A 738 16.77 5.21 -1.25
CA GLY A 738 15.76 4.14 -1.44
C GLY A 738 15.57 3.74 -2.92
N SER A 739 14.68 2.77 -3.19
CA SER A 739 14.49 2.17 -4.52
C SER A 739 13.24 2.65 -5.31
N GLY A 740 12.22 3.12 -4.61
CA GLY A 740 11.06 3.86 -5.11
C GLY A 740 10.39 4.63 -3.95
N HIS A 741 9.42 5.49 -4.26
CA HIS A 741 8.61 6.18 -3.25
C HIS A 741 9.28 7.25 -2.38
N GLN A 742 10.50 7.69 -2.70
CA GLN A 742 11.27 8.55 -1.80
C GLN A 742 11.27 10.03 -2.12
N HIS A 743 11.65 10.79 -1.10
CA HIS A 743 11.77 12.24 -1.10
C HIS A 743 13.24 12.72 -1.11
N GLU A 744 13.46 13.98 -1.49
CA GLU A 744 14.76 14.65 -1.39
C GLU A 744 14.97 15.24 0.02
N ASP A 745 15.06 14.35 1.00
CA ASP A 745 14.92 14.62 2.43
C ASP A 745 16.11 14.18 3.27
N LYS A 746 17.30 13.94 2.70
CA LYS A 746 18.42 13.43 3.50
C LYS A 746 18.72 14.35 4.67
N LEU A 747 18.98 13.76 5.84
CA LEU A 747 19.23 14.46 7.10
C LEU A 747 17.96 15.03 7.75
N HIS A 748 16.78 14.67 7.24
CA HIS A 748 15.49 14.91 7.87
C HIS A 748 15.40 14.24 9.24
N PHE A 749 14.56 14.80 10.11
CA PHE A 749 14.18 14.15 11.36
C PHE A 749 12.75 14.53 11.76
N VAL A 750 12.15 13.68 12.60
CA VAL A 750 10.88 13.95 13.28
C VAL A 750 11.06 13.91 14.79
N LEU A 751 10.25 14.68 15.52
CA LEU A 751 10.34 14.81 16.98
C LEU A 751 8.98 14.57 17.63
N TRP A 752 8.95 13.75 18.68
CA TRP A 752 7.80 13.50 19.55
C TRP A 752 8.22 13.71 21.01
N ALA A 753 7.36 14.34 21.80
CA ALA A 753 7.58 14.43 23.24
C ALA A 753 6.26 14.61 24.00
N TYR A 754 6.21 14.06 25.21
CA TYR A 754 5.14 14.30 26.18
C TYR A 754 3.73 14.08 25.59
N GLY A 755 3.56 12.99 24.86
CA GLY A 755 2.27 12.57 24.30
C GLY A 755 1.87 13.17 22.95
N GLY A 756 2.73 13.96 22.28
CA GLY A 756 2.43 14.52 20.96
C GLY A 756 3.63 14.69 20.03
N GLN A 757 3.36 14.74 18.72
CA GLN A 757 4.34 15.11 17.71
C GLN A 757 4.58 16.63 17.75
N LEU A 758 5.84 17.02 17.57
CA LEU A 758 6.32 18.40 17.67
C LEU A 758 6.92 18.88 16.34
N VAL A 759 7.76 18.04 15.73
CA VAL A 759 8.33 18.24 14.39
C VAL A 759 7.88 17.08 13.51
N LEU A 760 7.26 17.38 12.37
CA LEU A 760 6.64 16.38 11.50
C LEU A 760 7.37 16.18 10.17
N ASP A 761 7.11 15.03 9.56
CA ASP A 761 7.28 14.82 8.13
C ASP A 761 5.94 15.18 7.46
N PRO A 762 5.95 15.90 6.32
CA PRO A 762 4.72 16.27 5.62
C PRO A 762 3.95 15.05 5.09
N GLY A 763 4.60 13.89 4.98
CA GLY A 763 4.06 12.61 4.54
C GLY A 763 3.84 12.54 3.04
N ASN A 764 2.86 11.75 2.63
CA ASN A 764 2.50 11.62 1.22
C ASN A 764 1.42 12.63 0.77
N TYR A 765 1.38 12.93 -0.53
CA TYR A 765 0.28 13.62 -1.21
C TYR A 765 -0.21 12.76 -2.40
N SER A 766 -1.12 13.28 -3.21
CA SER A 766 -1.54 12.59 -4.42
C SER A 766 -0.39 12.37 -5.42
N TYR A 767 -0.28 11.16 -5.99
CA TYR A 767 0.57 10.86 -7.15
C TYR A 767 0.01 11.49 -8.44
N ASP A 768 -0.04 12.82 -8.45
CA ASP A 768 -0.43 13.64 -9.58
C ASP A 768 0.77 14.50 -10.05
N ARG A 769 0.52 15.46 -10.93
CA ARG A 769 1.53 16.42 -11.40
C ARG A 769 1.35 17.79 -10.75
N SER A 770 0.71 17.86 -9.59
CA SER A 770 0.42 19.11 -8.92
C SER A 770 1.65 19.73 -8.28
N ARG A 771 1.57 21.03 -7.99
CA ARG A 771 2.59 21.70 -7.17
C ARG A 771 2.74 21.10 -5.78
N TRP A 772 1.68 20.53 -5.21
CA TRP A 772 1.69 19.89 -3.90
C TRP A 772 2.52 18.60 -3.92
N ARG A 773 2.35 17.78 -4.96
CA ARG A 773 3.17 16.58 -5.15
C ARG A 773 4.63 16.96 -5.39
N ARG A 774 4.90 18.01 -6.17
CA ARG A 774 6.28 18.51 -6.35
C ARG A 774 6.90 18.97 -5.04
N TYR A 775 6.18 19.77 -4.24
CA TYR A 775 6.64 20.24 -2.95
C TYR A 775 6.98 19.07 -2.01
N ILE A 776 6.03 18.16 -1.81
CA ILE A 776 6.13 17.16 -0.76
C ILE A 776 7.26 16.14 -0.96
N ILE A 777 7.66 15.88 -2.21
CA ILE A 777 8.77 14.95 -2.51
C ILE A 777 10.14 15.63 -2.54
N THR A 778 10.20 16.93 -2.24
CA THR A 778 11.42 17.74 -2.34
C THR A 778 11.82 18.35 -1.01
N THR A 779 13.08 18.76 -0.89
CA THR A 779 13.69 19.34 0.31
C THR A 779 12.89 20.48 0.97
N PRO A 780 12.22 21.40 0.25
CA PRO A 780 11.41 22.45 0.86
C PRO A 780 10.37 21.96 1.87
N ALA A 781 9.90 20.71 1.79
CA ALA A 781 8.90 20.15 2.69
C ALA A 781 9.51 19.43 3.91
N HIS A 782 10.83 19.38 4.05
CA HIS A 782 11.52 18.53 5.02
C HIS A 782 12.39 19.33 6.00
N ASN A 783 12.65 18.75 7.17
CA ASN A 783 13.41 19.36 8.25
C ASN A 783 14.92 19.29 7.99
N THR A 784 15.39 19.97 6.95
CA THR A 784 16.80 20.00 6.52
C THR A 784 17.11 21.34 5.85
N ILE A 785 18.28 21.46 5.20
CA ILE A 785 18.79 22.73 4.66
C ILE A 785 18.59 22.84 3.15
N MET A 786 18.24 24.04 2.69
CA MET A 786 18.25 24.47 1.28
C MET A 786 19.36 25.49 1.01
N LEU A 787 19.86 25.53 -0.23
CA LEU A 787 20.91 26.45 -0.68
C LEU A 787 20.44 27.28 -1.87
N ASP A 788 20.53 28.60 -1.78
CA ASP A 788 20.11 29.55 -2.83
C ASP A 788 18.71 29.28 -3.38
N GLY A 789 17.77 28.90 -2.49
CA GLY A 789 16.41 28.52 -2.85
C GLY A 789 16.27 27.14 -3.54
N LYS A 790 17.33 26.34 -3.57
CA LYS A 790 17.39 25.01 -4.20
C LYS A 790 17.54 23.89 -3.17
N GLY A 791 16.86 22.77 -3.43
CA GLY A 791 16.91 21.55 -2.62
C GLY A 791 17.98 20.56 -3.07
N GLN A 792 18.08 19.46 -2.32
CA GLN A 792 18.83 18.25 -2.66
C GLN A 792 18.28 17.59 -3.94
N ASN A 793 19.10 16.79 -4.64
CA ASN A 793 18.71 16.12 -5.88
C ASN A 793 19.49 14.80 -6.11
N ARG A 794 19.27 13.84 -5.20
CA ARG A 794 19.75 12.44 -5.30
C ARG A 794 19.08 11.66 -6.42
N ARG A 795 17.88 12.06 -6.86
CA ARG A 795 17.10 11.35 -7.91
C ARG A 795 17.86 11.17 -9.22
N ARG A 796 18.79 12.09 -9.55
CA ARG A 796 19.66 11.99 -10.74
C ARG A 796 20.91 11.12 -10.54
N ARG A 797 21.20 10.71 -9.30
CA ARG A 797 22.36 9.91 -8.90
C ARG A 797 21.93 8.50 -8.51
N ARG A 798 21.78 7.61 -9.50
CA ARG A 798 21.28 6.24 -9.29
C ARG A 798 22.13 5.42 -8.32
N GLU A 799 23.41 5.75 -8.21
CA GLU A 799 24.35 5.16 -7.26
C GLU A 799 24.01 5.42 -5.78
N THR A 800 23.17 6.43 -5.48
CA THR A 800 22.74 6.74 -4.11
C THR A 800 21.45 6.03 -3.71
N TRP A 801 20.82 5.28 -4.62
CA TRP A 801 19.46 4.77 -4.43
C TRP A 801 19.39 3.69 -3.37
N VAL A 802 20.08 2.57 -3.57
CA VAL A 802 20.04 1.47 -2.59
C VAL A 802 21.44 1.16 -2.12
N ARG A 803 21.56 0.59 -0.92
CA ARG A 803 22.86 0.07 -0.46
C ARG A 803 23.32 -1.06 -1.39
N PRO A 804 24.61 -1.08 -1.79
CA PRO A 804 25.12 -2.11 -2.68
C PRO A 804 25.03 -3.50 -2.03
N LYS A 805 24.79 -4.52 -2.86
CA LYS A 805 24.77 -5.94 -2.48
C LYS A 805 26.17 -6.56 -2.64
N PRO A 806 26.48 -7.69 -1.95
CA PRO A 806 25.66 -8.36 -0.92
C PRO A 806 25.62 -7.55 0.38
N TRP A 807 24.57 -7.75 1.19
CA TRP A 807 24.44 -7.13 2.51
C TRP A 807 25.15 -7.97 3.59
N ASP A 808 26.44 -8.24 3.39
CA ASP A 808 27.25 -9.18 4.18
C ASP A 808 28.09 -8.50 5.28
N LYS A 809 27.92 -7.19 5.48
CA LYS A 809 28.66 -6.39 6.48
C LYS A 809 27.73 -5.90 7.61
N PRO A 810 28.25 -5.48 8.77
CA PRO A 810 27.40 -4.90 9.82
C PRO A 810 26.88 -3.49 9.47
N LYS A 811 27.57 -2.79 8.55
CA LYS A 811 27.16 -1.51 7.98
C LYS A 811 27.57 -1.40 6.51
N PRO A 812 26.89 -0.59 5.69
CA PRO A 812 27.26 -0.40 4.29
C PRO A 812 28.68 0.18 4.13
N GLN A 813 29.41 -0.28 3.10
CA GLN A 813 30.73 0.24 2.78
C GLN A 813 30.66 1.73 2.38
N GLY A 814 31.61 2.54 2.88
CA GLY A 814 31.64 3.99 2.62
C GLY A 814 30.63 4.80 3.43
N ASP A 815 29.82 4.17 4.27
CA ASP A 815 28.93 4.89 5.17
C ASP A 815 29.70 5.48 6.36
N ASN A 816 29.69 6.81 6.42
CA ASN A 816 30.30 7.61 7.46
C ASN A 816 29.29 8.02 8.54
N ALA A 817 28.10 7.43 8.59
CA ALA A 817 27.22 7.64 9.73
C ALA A 817 27.89 7.17 11.03
N LEU A 818 27.78 7.98 12.08
CA LEU A 818 28.24 7.65 13.43
C LEU A 818 27.00 7.53 14.32
N TRP A 819 26.97 6.52 15.18
CA TRP A 819 25.91 6.29 16.16
C TRP A 819 26.53 5.92 17.50
N VAL A 820 26.12 6.61 18.55
CA VAL A 820 26.46 6.32 19.94
C VAL A 820 25.17 6.44 20.76
N SER A 821 24.90 5.47 21.63
CA SER A 821 23.75 5.50 22.52
C SER A 821 24.18 5.04 23.90
N GLU A 822 24.13 5.96 24.86
CA GLU A 822 24.48 5.77 26.26
C GLU A 822 23.26 6.07 27.15
N PRO A 823 23.27 5.69 28.44
CA PRO A 823 22.17 6.00 29.36
C PRO A 823 21.88 7.50 29.48
N SER A 824 22.90 8.36 29.38
CA SER A 824 22.79 9.82 29.54
C SER A 824 22.67 10.59 28.24
N PHE A 825 23.02 10.01 27.08
CA PHE A 825 22.94 10.70 25.80
C PHE A 825 22.82 9.76 24.60
N ASP A 826 22.33 10.28 23.48
CA ASP A 826 22.52 9.69 22.15
C ASP A 826 23.25 10.67 21.24
N PHE A 827 24.04 10.17 20.31
CA PHE A 827 24.67 10.96 19.27
C PHE A 827 24.54 10.26 17.92
N ALA A 828 24.10 11.00 16.91
CA ALA A 828 24.10 10.56 15.53
C ALA A 828 24.73 11.60 14.60
N ARG A 829 25.45 11.14 13.59
CA ARG A 829 25.96 11.95 12.48
C ARG A 829 25.48 11.38 11.15
N GLY A 830 25.02 12.27 10.28
CA GLY A 830 24.77 11.97 8.87
C GLY A 830 25.43 13.00 7.95
N ARG A 831 25.62 12.63 6.68
CA ARG A 831 26.23 13.50 5.66
C ARG A 831 25.51 13.42 4.31
N TYR A 832 25.41 14.56 3.64
CA TYR A 832 24.89 14.73 2.28
C TYR A 832 25.94 15.39 1.38
N GLU A 833 26.23 14.78 0.21
CA GLU A 833 27.29 15.22 -0.72
C GLU A 833 26.87 15.07 -2.19
N SER A 834 25.56 15.06 -2.47
CA SER A 834 25.05 14.80 -3.83
C SER A 834 24.80 16.06 -4.67
N GLY A 835 25.06 17.24 -4.10
CA GLY A 835 24.84 18.56 -4.73
C GLY A 835 23.41 19.07 -4.59
N TYR A 836 23.20 20.36 -4.81
CA TYR A 836 21.90 21.03 -4.74
C TYR A 836 21.50 21.61 -6.10
N GLY A 837 20.19 21.69 -6.34
CA GLY A 837 19.62 22.18 -7.60
C GLY A 837 19.30 21.09 -8.63
N ASP A 838 18.51 21.46 -9.64
CA ASP A 838 17.99 20.53 -10.64
C ASP A 838 19.10 19.83 -11.44
N ARG A 839 20.30 20.42 -11.52
CA ARG A 839 21.47 19.86 -12.22
C ARG A 839 22.59 19.48 -11.25
N ASN A 840 22.35 19.49 -9.93
CA ASN A 840 23.39 19.34 -8.90
C ASN A 840 24.50 20.39 -9.07
N GLU A 841 24.14 21.62 -9.42
CA GLU A 841 25.07 22.68 -9.77
C GLU A 841 25.73 23.37 -8.57
N ILE A 842 25.17 23.24 -7.36
CA ILE A 842 25.76 23.77 -6.13
C ILE A 842 26.39 22.60 -5.37
N ASP A 843 27.72 22.60 -5.25
CA ASP A 843 28.46 21.53 -4.59
C ASP A 843 28.84 21.92 -3.17
N VAL A 844 27.98 21.51 -2.23
CA VAL A 844 28.19 21.72 -0.79
C VAL A 844 27.98 20.40 -0.07
N SER A 845 28.95 20.03 0.76
CA SER A 845 28.81 18.93 1.70
C SER A 845 28.09 19.41 2.95
N HIS A 846 27.00 18.74 3.33
CA HIS A 846 26.24 19.01 4.54
C HIS A 846 26.42 17.86 5.53
N THR A 847 27.01 18.15 6.70
CA THR A 847 27.10 17.22 7.83
C THR A 847 26.12 17.67 8.91
N ARG A 848 25.23 16.79 9.34
CA ARG A 848 24.33 17.01 10.47
C ARG A 848 24.73 16.13 11.64
N ARG A 849 24.80 16.73 12.83
CA ARG A 849 25.03 16.06 14.11
C ARG A 849 23.85 16.34 15.03
N ILE A 850 23.29 15.29 15.62
CA ILE A 850 22.22 15.39 16.61
C ILE A 850 22.74 14.77 17.90
N LEU A 851 22.77 15.57 18.96
CA LEU A 851 23.07 15.14 20.31
C LEU A 851 21.78 15.20 21.14
N PHE A 852 21.31 14.07 21.65
CA PHE A 852 20.22 14.01 22.61
C PHE A 852 20.78 13.97 24.02
N VAL A 853 20.57 15.02 24.82
CA VAL A 853 20.92 15.03 26.25
C VAL A 853 19.72 14.48 27.01
N LYS A 854 19.80 13.23 27.47
CA LYS A 854 18.62 12.52 28.01
C LYS A 854 18.24 13.02 29.41
N PRO A 855 16.94 13.14 29.70
CA PRO A 855 15.78 13.09 28.80
C PRO A 855 15.37 14.48 28.28
N ASP A 856 16.23 15.48 28.42
CA ASP A 856 15.88 16.89 28.44
C ASP A 856 15.61 17.45 27.04
N TYR A 857 16.60 17.44 26.15
CA TYR A 857 16.57 18.22 24.91
C TYR A 857 17.55 17.69 23.85
N PHE A 858 17.41 18.19 22.63
CA PHE A 858 18.32 17.89 21.52
C PHE A 858 19.15 19.12 21.14
N ILE A 859 20.42 18.90 20.78
CA ILE A 859 21.26 19.88 20.11
C ILE A 859 21.48 19.41 18.68
N ILE A 860 21.11 20.24 17.71
CA ILE A 860 21.33 19.99 16.28
C ILE A 860 22.42 20.93 15.79
N GLN A 861 23.48 20.36 15.24
CA GLN A 861 24.58 21.11 14.66
C GLN A 861 24.77 20.71 13.19
N ASP A 862 24.71 21.71 12.31
CA ASP A 862 24.91 21.54 10.87
C ASP A 862 26.22 22.22 10.45
N THR A 863 27.07 21.51 9.71
CA THR A 863 28.26 22.06 9.04
C THR A 863 28.08 21.94 7.53
N LEU A 864 28.18 23.08 6.83
CA LEU A 864 28.06 23.20 5.39
C LEU A 864 29.42 23.61 4.84
N THR A 865 30.03 22.75 4.02
CA THR A 865 31.36 22.97 3.44
C THR A 865 31.23 23.08 1.93
N PRO A 866 31.29 24.30 1.36
CA PRO A 866 31.28 24.49 -0.09
C PRO A 866 32.57 24.02 -0.73
N ALA A 867 32.46 23.50 -1.95
CA ALA A 867 33.61 23.13 -2.79
C ALA A 867 34.24 24.34 -3.48
N ASP A 868 33.56 25.49 -3.49
CA ASP A 868 34.03 26.75 -4.04
C ASP A 868 34.12 27.84 -2.96
N ASN A 869 34.47 29.06 -3.39
CA ASN A 869 34.50 30.25 -2.54
C ASN A 869 33.33 31.20 -2.84
N ALA A 870 32.25 30.68 -3.44
CA ALA A 870 31.08 31.50 -3.72
C ALA A 870 30.33 31.79 -2.41
N GLU A 871 29.68 32.95 -2.38
CA GLU A 871 28.74 33.27 -1.32
C GLU A 871 27.41 32.57 -1.60
N HIS A 872 26.86 31.88 -0.61
CA HIS A 872 25.58 31.18 -0.69
C HIS A 872 24.63 31.64 0.43
N THR A 873 23.34 31.46 0.17
CA THR A 873 22.28 31.58 1.18
C THR A 873 21.86 30.18 1.62
N TYR A 874 21.80 29.95 2.94
CA TYR A 874 21.48 28.67 3.56
C TYR A 874 20.21 28.82 4.40
N ASP A 875 19.16 28.08 4.07
CA ASP A 875 17.88 28.09 4.77
C ASP A 875 17.65 26.75 5.49
N SER A 876 17.68 26.75 6.82
CA SER A 876 17.33 25.59 7.65
C SER A 876 15.85 25.60 8.01
N LEU A 877 15.16 24.50 7.71
CA LEU A 877 13.71 24.39 7.81
C LEU A 877 13.28 23.50 8.99
N PHE A 878 12.23 23.90 9.71
CA PHE A 878 11.58 23.11 10.75
C PHE A 878 10.05 23.19 10.63
N HIS A 879 9.40 22.07 10.28
CA HIS A 879 7.96 21.94 10.09
C HIS A 879 7.29 21.54 11.40
N LEU A 880 6.48 22.43 11.96
CA LEU A 880 5.96 22.30 13.32
C LEU A 880 4.55 21.73 13.31
N ASP A 881 4.32 20.66 14.07
CA ASP A 881 2.99 20.06 14.23
C ASP A 881 2.13 20.87 15.21
N THR A 882 1.75 22.08 14.82
CA THR A 882 0.94 23.01 15.63
C THR A 882 0.05 23.84 14.71
N GLU A 883 -0.92 24.54 15.27
CA GLU A 883 -1.67 25.55 14.52
C GLU A 883 -0.84 26.84 14.43
N GLU A 884 -0.27 27.29 15.55
CA GLU A 884 0.47 28.55 15.62
C GLU A 884 1.85 28.37 16.29
N ALA A 885 2.79 29.23 15.88
CA ALA A 885 4.11 29.38 16.47
C ALA A 885 4.51 30.85 16.51
N ILE A 886 5.32 31.24 17.50
CA ILE A 886 5.72 32.64 17.73
C ILE A 886 7.24 32.76 17.62
N LEU A 887 7.68 33.82 16.94
CA LEU A 887 9.08 34.22 16.86
C LEU A 887 9.38 35.32 17.89
N ASP A 888 10.35 35.07 18.76
CA ASP A 888 11.02 36.10 19.56
C ASP A 888 12.13 36.72 18.71
N GLU A 889 11.92 37.94 18.21
CA GLU A 889 12.87 38.63 17.32
C GLU A 889 14.23 38.94 17.98
N ARG A 890 14.27 39.05 19.32
CA ARG A 890 15.53 39.37 20.03
C ARG A 890 16.40 38.14 20.17
N ARG A 891 15.81 36.98 20.43
CA ARG A 891 16.52 35.71 20.62
C ARG A 891 16.52 34.83 19.37
N LEU A 892 15.82 35.25 18.32
CA LEU A 892 15.45 34.45 17.15
C LEU A 892 14.84 33.08 17.52
N LYS A 893 14.22 32.98 18.71
CA LYS A 893 13.63 31.75 19.21
C LYS A 893 12.26 31.56 18.56
N VAL A 894 12.00 30.36 18.02
CA VAL A 894 10.65 29.98 17.62
C VAL A 894 10.05 29.04 18.65
N GLU A 895 8.84 29.32 19.10
CA GLU A 895 8.13 28.50 20.08
C GLU A 895 6.72 28.14 19.58
N THR A 896 6.36 26.86 19.63
CA THR A 896 4.99 26.42 19.31
C THR A 896 4.00 26.87 20.38
N LYS A 897 2.74 27.09 20.00
CA LYS A 897 1.66 27.43 20.93
C LYS A 897 0.47 26.48 20.81
N LYS A 898 0.46 25.47 21.67
CA LYS A 898 -0.72 24.63 21.94
C LYS A 898 -1.26 24.96 23.34
N ASP A 899 -2.56 25.21 23.42
CA ASP A 899 -3.26 25.43 24.70
C ASP A 899 -3.30 24.17 25.58
N LYS A 900 -3.28 23.00 24.94
CA LYS A 900 -3.25 21.68 25.57
C LYS A 900 -2.21 20.80 24.89
N GLY A 901 -1.49 20.01 25.68
CA GLY A 901 -0.38 19.19 25.20
C GLY A 901 0.97 19.90 25.20
N SER A 902 1.94 19.24 24.57
CA SER A 902 3.35 19.65 24.58
C SER A 902 3.69 20.72 23.55
N ASN A 903 4.70 21.51 23.87
CA ASN A 903 5.25 22.55 23.00
C ASN A 903 6.73 22.30 22.71
N LEU A 904 7.30 23.08 21.80
CA LEU A 904 8.72 23.06 21.44
C LEU A 904 9.25 24.49 21.41
N ALA A 905 10.41 24.70 22.03
CA ALA A 905 11.24 25.88 21.82
C ALA A 905 12.45 25.51 20.95
N ILE A 906 12.64 26.23 19.84
CA ILE A 906 13.82 26.16 18.97
C ILE A 906 14.64 27.41 19.21
N ILE A 907 15.81 27.23 19.83
CA ILE A 907 16.68 28.34 20.25
C ILE A 907 17.98 28.23 19.45
N PRO A 908 18.25 29.15 18.51
CA PRO A 908 19.48 29.13 17.75
C PRO A 908 20.64 29.74 18.53
N LEU A 909 21.86 29.34 18.17
CA LEU A 909 23.06 30.10 18.50
C LEU A 909 23.06 31.41 17.72
N LEU A 910 23.22 32.53 18.42
CA LEU A 910 23.25 33.85 17.79
C LEU A 910 24.68 34.18 17.34
N ASP A 911 24.98 33.84 16.08
CA ASP A 911 26.27 34.10 15.43
C ASP A 911 26.10 34.50 13.95
N GLY A 912 27.02 35.33 13.45
CA GLY A 912 27.01 35.81 12.07
C GLY A 912 25.76 36.65 11.73
N ASP A 913 25.30 36.56 10.47
CA ASP A 913 24.09 37.23 9.95
C ASP A 913 22.84 36.33 10.04
N LEU A 914 22.70 35.57 11.14
CA LEU A 914 21.55 34.68 11.32
C LEU A 914 20.24 35.48 11.35
N LYS A 915 19.26 35.04 10.56
CA LYS A 915 17.89 35.55 10.53
C LYS A 915 16.90 34.42 10.74
N ALA A 916 15.71 34.74 11.25
CA ALA A 916 14.64 33.78 11.43
C ALA A 916 13.30 34.36 10.95
N ARG A 917 12.44 33.49 10.41
CA ARG A 917 11.05 33.82 10.06
C ARG A 917 10.17 32.59 10.19
N ILE A 918 8.86 32.81 10.28
CA ILE A 918 7.84 31.76 10.26
C ILE A 918 7.01 31.94 9.00
N VAL A 919 6.76 30.86 8.27
CA VAL A 919 5.83 30.81 7.15
C VAL A 919 4.73 29.80 7.40
N LYS A 920 3.56 30.03 6.82
CA LYS A 920 2.40 29.14 6.95
C LYS A 920 1.51 29.28 5.73
N GLY A 921 1.29 28.19 4.99
CA GLY A 921 0.30 28.17 3.91
C GLY A 921 0.69 28.90 2.61
N GLU A 922 1.97 29.12 2.33
CA GLU A 922 2.45 29.76 1.10
C GLU A 922 2.21 28.85 -0.12
N ARG A 923 1.88 29.43 -1.28
CA ARG A 923 1.49 28.67 -2.48
C ARG A 923 2.41 28.86 -3.67
N ASP A 924 3.20 29.93 -3.69
CA ASP A 924 4.16 30.22 -4.76
C ASP A 924 5.36 31.03 -4.22
N PRO A 925 6.51 30.37 -3.97
CA PRO A 925 6.68 28.92 -3.94
C PRO A 925 5.82 28.28 -2.84
N VAL A 926 5.54 26.98 -2.96
CA VAL A 926 4.79 26.25 -1.92
C VAL A 926 5.70 26.07 -0.69
N GLN A 927 5.22 26.48 0.49
CA GLN A 927 5.91 26.28 1.77
C GLN A 927 4.93 26.31 2.95
N GLY A 928 5.23 25.59 4.03
CA GLY A 928 4.39 25.55 5.24
C GLY A 928 3.09 24.77 5.05
N TRP A 929 3.17 23.58 4.45
CA TRP A 929 2.05 22.64 4.29
C TRP A 929 2.47 21.23 4.71
N ALA A 930 1.54 20.45 5.28
CA ALA A 930 1.76 19.06 5.63
C ALA A 930 0.46 18.25 5.58
N ASN A 931 0.56 16.92 5.51
CA ASN A 931 -0.58 16.01 5.56
C ASN A 931 -1.02 15.67 7.01
N HIS A 932 -2.07 14.86 7.14
CA HIS A 932 -2.73 14.40 8.37
C HIS A 932 -3.58 15.44 9.15
N PRO A 933 -4.60 16.08 8.54
CA PRO A 933 -4.96 16.15 7.12
C PRO A 933 -4.12 17.21 6.38
N TRP A 934 -4.17 17.23 5.03
CA TRP A 934 -3.52 18.30 4.25
C TRP A 934 -3.94 19.70 4.72
N ARG A 935 -3.03 20.42 5.36
CA ARG A 935 -3.29 21.70 6.05
C ARG A 935 -2.06 22.61 6.04
N PRO A 936 -2.26 23.94 6.15
CA PRO A 936 -1.15 24.85 6.40
C PRO A 936 -0.59 24.61 7.81
N ILE A 937 0.72 24.67 7.95
CA ILE A 937 1.43 24.54 9.24
C ILE A 937 2.50 25.63 9.35
N PRO A 938 2.84 26.08 10.57
CA PRO A 938 4.01 26.92 10.77
C PRO A 938 5.30 26.15 10.44
N THR A 939 6.13 26.74 9.58
CA THR A 939 7.50 26.30 9.31
C THR A 939 8.46 27.41 9.74
N ALA A 940 9.33 27.10 10.70
CA ALA A 940 10.42 27.99 11.08
C ALA A 940 11.55 27.89 10.05
N ILE A 941 12.04 29.04 9.60
CA ILE A 941 13.14 29.13 8.62
C ILE A 941 14.24 29.99 9.21
N TYR A 942 15.43 29.42 9.33
CA TYR A 942 16.64 30.08 9.79
C TYR A 942 17.61 30.26 8.63
N THR A 943 17.98 31.51 8.35
CA THR A 943 18.77 31.87 7.18
C THR A 943 20.13 32.42 7.59
N LYS A 944 21.21 31.92 6.96
CA LYS A 944 22.53 32.58 6.95
C LYS A 944 22.97 32.82 5.53
N ARG A 945 23.76 33.87 5.33
CA ARG A 945 24.46 34.16 4.08
C ARG A 945 25.94 34.28 4.36
N GLY A 946 26.78 33.68 3.52
CA GLY A 946 28.22 33.77 3.65
C GLY A 946 28.97 32.89 2.67
N ASP A 947 30.28 33.07 2.62
CA ASP A 947 31.23 32.22 1.91
C ASP A 947 31.94 31.25 2.89
N GLY A 948 32.58 30.23 2.33
CA GLY A 948 33.31 29.23 3.12
C GLY A 948 32.41 28.37 4.02
N VAL A 949 32.98 27.88 5.13
CA VAL A 949 32.27 26.93 6.01
C VAL A 949 31.22 27.65 6.85
N ILE A 950 29.95 27.30 6.64
CA ILE A 950 28.83 27.79 7.43
C ILE A 950 28.43 26.74 8.47
N ARG A 951 28.15 27.19 9.69
CA ARG A 951 27.67 26.33 10.77
C ARG A 951 26.36 26.86 11.35
N PHE A 952 25.45 25.97 11.68
CA PHE A 952 24.30 26.26 12.52
C PHE A 952 24.34 25.42 13.78
N LEU A 953 23.82 25.96 14.88
CA LEU A 953 23.60 25.23 16.12
C LEU A 953 22.25 25.64 16.69
N TYR A 954 21.43 24.65 17.01
CA TYR A 954 20.10 24.81 17.57
C TYR A 954 19.94 23.96 18.81
N LEU A 955 19.33 24.52 19.85
CA LEU A 955 18.76 23.77 20.97
C LEU A 955 17.26 23.58 20.71
N LEU A 956 16.82 22.33 20.60
CA LEU A 956 15.41 21.94 20.52
C LEU A 956 15.00 21.44 21.91
N TYR A 957 14.23 22.27 22.62
CA TYR A 957 13.77 22.00 23.99
C TYR A 957 12.26 21.69 24.00
N PRO A 958 11.87 20.40 24.13
CA PRO A 958 10.47 20.04 24.34
C PRO A 958 9.95 20.57 25.68
N LEU A 959 8.74 21.11 25.69
CA LEU A 959 8.08 21.65 26.87
C LEU A 959 6.84 20.83 27.19
N ARG A 960 6.68 20.46 28.46
CA ARG A 960 5.42 19.87 28.94
C ARG A 960 4.28 20.89 28.86
N GLU A 961 3.07 20.39 28.98
CA GLU A 961 1.88 21.26 29.05
C GLU A 961 2.03 22.27 30.20
N GLY A 962 1.92 23.56 29.87
CA GLY A 962 2.06 24.67 30.82
C GLY A 962 3.49 25.00 31.27
N GLU A 963 4.50 24.25 30.82
CA GLU A 963 5.90 24.52 31.13
C GLU A 963 6.40 25.76 30.37
N ARG A 964 7.23 26.56 31.04
CA ARG A 964 7.90 27.71 30.43
C ARG A 964 9.29 27.31 29.97
N ASP A 965 9.74 27.89 28.86
CA ASP A 965 11.11 27.79 28.39
C ASP A 965 12.12 28.13 29.52
N PRO A 966 12.93 27.16 29.98
CA PRO A 966 13.88 27.37 31.06
C PRO A 966 15.22 27.95 30.56
N VAL A 967 15.42 28.10 29.25
CA VAL A 967 16.71 28.51 28.67
C VAL A 967 16.81 30.03 28.66
N LEU A 968 17.80 30.57 29.36
CA LEU A 968 18.08 32.01 29.43
C LEU A 968 18.88 32.50 28.22
N SER A 969 19.91 31.76 27.81
CA SER A 969 20.74 32.09 26.65
C SER A 969 21.46 30.87 26.06
N LEU A 970 21.82 31.00 24.79
CA LEU A 970 22.70 30.10 24.05
C LEU A 970 23.73 30.99 23.33
N GLU A 971 24.98 30.92 23.77
CA GLU A 971 26.03 31.88 23.40
C GLU A 971 27.29 31.17 22.87
N PRO A 972 27.99 31.73 21.87
CA PRO A 972 29.20 31.12 21.33
C PRO A 972 30.36 31.24 22.32
N LEU A 973 31.23 30.23 22.34
CA LEU A 973 32.44 30.21 23.14
C LEU A 973 33.69 30.34 22.26
N PRO A 974 34.74 31.04 22.73
CA PRO A 974 36.01 31.08 22.04
C PRO A 974 36.71 29.72 22.06
N LEU A 975 37.42 29.42 20.97
CA LEU A 975 38.19 28.19 20.79
C LEU A 975 39.70 28.46 20.87
N ARG A 976 40.45 27.44 21.28
CA ARG A 976 41.91 27.41 21.18
C ARG A 976 42.37 26.13 20.48
N PRO A 977 43.16 26.24 19.39
CA PRO A 977 43.51 27.48 18.70
C PRO A 977 42.27 28.13 18.04
N SER A 978 42.32 29.44 17.78
CA SER A 978 41.16 30.20 17.28
C SER A 978 40.73 29.83 15.86
N ASP A 979 41.61 29.18 15.10
CA ASP A 979 41.37 28.66 13.75
C ASP A 979 40.87 27.19 13.76
N ALA A 980 40.58 26.63 14.94
CA ALA A 980 40.05 25.28 15.05
C ALA A 980 38.75 25.14 14.24
N SER A 981 38.66 24.07 13.44
CA SER A 981 37.46 23.74 12.67
C SER A 981 36.42 23.09 13.58
N ALA A 982 35.86 23.88 14.49
CA ALA A 982 34.88 23.46 15.48
C ALA A 982 33.91 24.59 15.81
N LEU A 983 32.86 24.27 16.57
CA LEU A 983 31.92 25.23 17.14
C LEU A 983 31.67 24.87 18.60
N ALA A 984 31.82 25.83 19.51
CA ALA A 984 31.50 25.66 20.92
C ALA A 984 30.47 26.68 21.39
N ALA A 985 29.62 26.27 22.32
CA ALA A 985 28.58 27.10 22.89
C ALA A 985 28.32 26.79 24.37
N VAL A 986 27.78 27.79 25.07
CA VAL A 986 27.28 27.67 26.45
C VAL A 986 25.77 27.91 26.46
N ILE A 987 25.05 27.07 27.20
CA ILE A 987 23.61 27.15 27.45
C ILE A 987 23.43 27.49 28.92
N ARG A 988 22.67 28.55 29.22
CA ARG A 988 22.37 28.96 30.60
C ARG A 988 20.89 28.76 30.89
N PHE A 989 20.57 28.18 32.05
CA PHE A 989 19.20 27.87 32.45
C PHE A 989 18.74 28.72 33.65
N SER A 990 17.42 28.88 33.77
CA SER A 990 16.79 29.68 34.84
C SER A 990 16.94 29.08 36.24
N ASP A 991 17.27 27.79 36.33
CA ASP A 991 17.56 27.07 37.57
C ASP A 991 19.04 27.21 38.02
N GLY A 992 19.86 27.93 37.25
CA GLY A 992 21.28 28.14 37.50
C GLY A 992 22.21 27.09 36.88
N ARG A 993 21.68 26.04 36.24
CA ARG A 993 22.48 25.07 35.47
C ARG A 993 23.16 25.74 34.26
N VAL A 994 24.34 25.24 33.92
CA VAL A 994 25.10 25.66 32.73
C VAL A 994 25.57 24.43 31.97
N ASP A 995 25.23 24.35 30.68
CA ASP A 995 25.68 23.27 29.81
C ASP A 995 26.65 23.82 28.75
N TYR A 996 27.82 23.20 28.58
CA TYR A 996 28.81 23.52 27.56
C TYR A 996 28.82 22.42 26.51
N VAL A 997 28.87 22.80 25.24
CA VAL A 997 28.93 21.86 24.12
C VAL A 997 29.97 22.29 23.11
N LEU A 998 30.67 21.33 22.52
CA LEU A 998 31.55 21.52 21.38
C LEU A 998 31.26 20.46 20.32
N PHE A 999 31.25 20.87 19.05
CA PHE A 999 31.28 19.99 17.89
C PHE A 999 32.53 20.26 17.05
N ASN A 1000 33.33 19.23 16.80
CA ASN A 1000 34.59 19.27 16.08
C ASN A 1000 34.41 18.68 14.68
N ASP A 1001 34.69 19.46 13.64
CA ASP A 1001 34.66 18.96 12.25
C ASP A 1001 35.94 18.19 11.88
N SER A 1002 36.94 18.19 12.74
CA SER A 1002 38.21 17.47 12.57
C SER A 1002 38.54 16.63 13.81
N PRO A 1003 37.73 15.59 14.12
CA PRO A 1003 38.00 14.71 15.25
C PRO A 1003 39.42 14.12 15.16
N GLY A 1004 40.08 14.02 16.32
CA GLY A 1004 41.49 13.70 16.46
C GLY A 1004 42.41 14.92 16.62
N ARG A 1005 42.01 16.11 16.15
CA ARG A 1005 42.71 17.38 16.43
C ARG A 1005 42.23 17.95 17.75
N GLU A 1006 43.17 18.35 18.59
CA GLU A 1006 42.89 18.91 19.92
C GLU A 1006 42.30 20.31 19.81
N VAL A 1007 41.22 20.54 20.55
CA VAL A 1007 40.54 21.83 20.68
C VAL A 1007 40.24 22.09 22.15
N GLU A 1008 40.48 23.31 22.61
CA GLU A 1008 40.16 23.78 23.96
C GLU A 1008 39.03 24.84 23.92
N PHE A 1009 38.07 24.74 24.83
CA PHE A 1009 36.97 25.69 25.01
C PHE A 1009 36.55 25.70 26.49
N ALA A 1010 36.27 26.88 27.05
CA ALA A 1010 35.83 27.04 28.46
C ALA A 1010 36.69 26.27 29.51
N GLY A 1011 38.00 26.08 29.25
CA GLY A 1011 38.90 25.33 30.13
C GLY A 1011 38.85 23.80 29.98
N PHE A 1012 38.08 23.29 29.03
CA PHE A 1012 38.02 21.88 28.66
C PHE A 1012 38.81 21.64 27.36
N THR A 1013 39.49 20.49 27.27
CA THR A 1013 40.24 20.06 26.08
C THR A 1013 39.68 18.75 25.58
N THR A 1014 39.49 18.62 24.27
CA THR A 1014 38.98 17.39 23.66
C THR A 1014 39.54 17.16 22.25
N LYS A 1015 39.48 15.90 21.81
CA LYS A 1015 39.72 15.47 20.42
C LYS A 1015 38.48 14.83 19.79
N ALA A 1016 37.41 14.68 20.57
CA ALA A 1016 36.18 14.03 20.14
C ALA A 1016 35.46 14.83 19.05
N GLU A 1017 34.60 14.17 18.29
CA GLU A 1017 33.68 14.85 17.38
C GLU A 1017 32.63 15.72 18.12
N ALA A 1018 32.18 15.30 19.30
CA ALA A 1018 31.38 16.13 20.19
C ALA A 1018 31.78 15.95 21.65
N MET A 1019 31.77 17.03 22.40
CA MET A 1019 31.95 17.06 23.85
C MET A 1019 30.81 17.82 24.50
N TYR A 1020 30.36 17.32 25.64
CA TYR A 1020 29.34 17.95 26.47
C TYR A 1020 29.76 17.96 27.93
N VAL A 1021 29.49 19.07 28.63
CA VAL A 1021 29.71 19.22 30.07
C VAL A 1021 28.51 19.95 30.68
N ARG A 1022 28.00 19.46 31.81
CA ARG A 1022 26.96 20.10 32.62
C ARG A 1022 27.50 20.49 33.97
N GLU A 1023 27.37 21.76 34.32
CA GLU A 1023 27.61 22.32 35.65
C GLU A 1023 26.26 22.65 36.31
N ASP A 1024 26.17 22.44 37.62
CA ASP A 1024 25.05 22.98 38.41
C ASP A 1024 25.27 24.45 38.81
N LYS A 1025 24.37 24.98 39.64
CA LYS A 1025 24.43 26.38 40.09
C LYS A 1025 25.64 26.67 40.99
N GLU A 1026 26.26 25.65 41.57
CA GLU A 1026 27.50 25.74 42.35
C GLU A 1026 28.77 25.63 41.49
N GLY A 1027 28.63 25.31 40.19
CA GLY A 1027 29.75 25.08 39.27
C GLY A 1027 30.33 23.67 39.36
N GLU A 1028 29.66 22.72 40.02
CA GLU A 1028 30.10 21.33 40.07
C GLU A 1028 29.69 20.60 38.78
N ILE A 1029 30.64 19.87 38.18
CA ILE A 1029 30.36 19.06 36.99
C ILE A 1029 29.46 17.88 37.37
N ARG A 1030 28.22 17.88 36.87
CA ARG A 1030 27.21 16.83 37.07
C ARG A 1030 27.15 15.82 35.93
N ALA A 1031 27.56 16.20 34.73
CA ALA A 1031 27.71 15.28 33.61
C ALA A 1031 28.83 15.74 32.69
N LYS A 1032 29.57 14.78 32.14
CA LYS A 1032 30.59 15.03 31.11
C LYS A 1032 30.68 13.79 30.22
N PHE A 1033 30.59 13.98 28.91
CA PHE A 1033 30.75 12.90 27.94
C PHE A 1033 31.35 13.41 26.64
N GLU A 1034 31.97 12.49 25.91
CA GLU A 1034 32.65 12.72 24.65
C GLU A 1034 32.27 11.59 23.69
N THR A 1035 32.14 11.92 22.41
CA THR A 1035 31.99 10.90 21.35
C THR A 1035 33.37 10.35 20.94
N PRO A 1036 33.41 9.25 20.19
CA PRO A 1036 34.63 8.79 19.54
C PRO A 1036 35.27 9.84 18.61
#